data_AF-A0A8H9GE37-F1
#
_entry.id   AF-A0A8H9GE37-F1
#
_cell.length_a   1.000
_cell.length_b   1.000
_cell.length_c   1.000
_cell.angle_alpha   90.00
_cell.angle_beta   90.00
_cell.angle_gamma   90.00
#
_symmetry.space_group_name_H-M   'P 1'
#
loop_
_entity.id
_entity.type
_entity.pdbx_description
1 polymer ?
#
loop_
_entity_poly.entity_id
_entity_poly.type
_entity_poly.pdbx_seq_one_letter_code
_entity_poly.pdbx_strand_id
1 'polypeptide(L)'
;MDNYPEEPAEAAASVLDSTLFQNALLAAAYSDAGSESNPGPNEGNLNVELLGSELIRLGDVEVPLDEILDFGQLGALASKSEATSATDAYAVSGLAGADGGVTLDGETEDFGKASVDVLSVARLLGVDGLTDEIVDQLLLEAGAGAAEVKAEDGVILDQDGVGGLGQYRVADLDLFLHSPVIENAASSVYDIGGTIDTTVESLINDNLDQSALTGLFDAIPGVPTPSITVDSNMQENLFQSVVGEPITSANQLITIDLSTGTLEVHLDKLVDNPDETEGGLNELPPNYELIDDTTYPLIAETVHELMQEVTRILLGAIEDSLNSVTINIAFNEEGPLGTLDVSWSLPLADAVNGNFPEAVNNSTGTLAPVATVLVNTINTLGPALAPILGPVYDLLISDEGDNIFELLINDLKTDSITAPVRELLSPVFDVLAQVISITINRQVSETTTTPEGEEVVSNFDLSALSLALLPANEVARINLGNAAVRISPNGDGGPGEVDPSLSVNPDSVAPGQSTVATGEGYTPDSTATVQLIDPEGNPVGDPIPVDTDSEGGFSTPVTVPADAELGDYTVVGTDDTTGEAAEAPLAVVSGSDICAMDPTLTVEPSAAYPGDTVSVVGQGFPAGVPVSVQLFDAEGNPVGDAVTVTPDEACGFITDLTIPEDAEPGDHTVEAEPEDGSEGAEAPLEVLDPDTNNPGECTDPTITADPTMVEAGDEVMITGTGFPAGSTVTVQLQDLDGNKIGDPVTVVVNDDCGFETPITVPEGTPPGVIIVDAQPDDGSEGAQTPIAVCETTGGGDGRELTAWFEEPTRTHGQEQTFYASGFEPGEEVVGIINSTSFALQAQAADEDGNVQWTFTVDERLDVGRHQGIAVSTVEGDSAMATFDVVASATGDGDGDGDGDGAGAGSDGPLASTGANVTALIAATVLLLGAGAVMIKRRREISQAFSTAMGRFSGSSNA
;
A
#
# COMPACT_ATOMS: atom_id res chain seq x y z
N MET A 1 1.22 6.09 4.12
CA MET A 1 2.60 5.84 4.61
C MET A 1 3.56 6.58 3.72
N ASP A 2 4.74 6.96 4.22
CA ASP A 2 5.79 7.77 3.57
C ASP A 2 5.84 9.28 3.91
N ASN A 3 5.54 9.65 5.16
CA ASN A 3 5.76 11.03 5.60
C ASN A 3 7.19 11.26 6.09
N TYR A 4 7.82 10.20 6.60
CA TYR A 4 9.17 10.19 7.14
C TYR A 4 10.00 9.06 6.49
N PRO A 5 10.24 9.10 5.16
CA PRO A 5 10.95 8.04 4.42
C PRO A 5 12.27 7.62 5.04
N GLU A 6 13.01 8.58 5.58
CA GLU A 6 14.36 8.39 6.12
C GLU A 6 14.38 7.91 7.58
N GLU A 7 13.24 7.87 8.27
CA GLU A 7 13.17 7.50 9.68
C GLU A 7 12.90 5.99 9.90
N PRO A 8 13.46 5.38 10.96
CA PRO A 8 13.35 3.94 11.18
C PRO A 8 11.91 3.47 11.41
N ALA A 9 11.12 4.30 12.08
CA ALA A 9 9.71 4.02 12.29
C ALA A 9 8.86 5.26 12.03
N GLU A 10 7.71 5.01 11.41
CA GLU A 10 6.65 5.99 11.26
C GLU A 10 5.28 5.38 11.57
N ALA A 11 4.38 6.21 12.04
CA ALA A 11 2.99 5.87 12.28
C ALA A 11 2.10 6.92 11.63
N ALA A 12 1.04 6.51 10.96
CA ALA A 12 0.07 7.42 10.36
C ALA A 12 -1.36 6.90 10.57
N ALA A 13 -2.29 7.79 10.87
CA ALA A 13 -3.70 7.45 11.03
C ALA A 13 -4.59 8.54 10.43
N SER A 14 -5.73 8.13 9.87
CA SER A 14 -6.73 9.06 9.38
C SER A 14 -8.14 8.48 9.47
N VAL A 15 -9.14 9.33 9.63
CA VAL A 15 -10.54 8.88 9.60
C VAL A 15 -11.01 8.66 8.16
N LEU A 16 -10.54 9.49 7.23
CA LEU A 16 -10.82 9.43 5.81
C LEU A 16 -9.51 9.53 5.03
N ASP A 17 -9.35 8.70 4.02
CA ASP A 17 -8.27 8.78 3.06
C ASP A 17 -8.81 8.51 1.65
N SER A 18 -8.23 9.15 0.64
CA SER A 18 -8.62 8.89 -0.75
C SER A 18 -7.50 9.23 -1.71
N THR A 19 -7.36 8.39 -2.75
CA THR A 19 -6.47 8.66 -3.89
C THR A 19 -6.93 9.84 -4.75
N LEU A 20 -8.16 10.34 -4.54
CA LEU A 20 -8.69 11.53 -5.21
C LEU A 20 -8.12 12.83 -4.63
N PHE A 21 -7.51 12.78 -3.45
CA PHE A 21 -6.94 13.95 -2.81
C PHE A 21 -5.53 14.20 -3.35
N GLN A 22 -5.28 15.40 -3.84
CA GLN A 22 -3.95 15.81 -4.31
C GLN A 22 -2.97 16.03 -3.16
N ASN A 23 -3.45 16.16 -1.92
CA ASN A 23 -2.66 16.28 -0.69
C ASN A 23 -3.41 15.62 0.48
N ALA A 24 -2.68 15.09 1.47
CA ALA A 24 -3.28 14.66 2.73
C ALA A 24 -4.04 15.82 3.38
N LEU A 25 -5.38 15.71 3.45
CA LEU A 25 -6.20 16.77 4.00
C LEU A 25 -6.10 16.77 5.52
N LEU A 26 -5.54 17.84 6.09
CA LEU A 26 -5.68 18.18 7.52
C LEU A 26 -7.13 18.09 8.03
N ALA A 27 -8.11 18.26 7.13
CA ALA A 27 -9.53 18.15 7.41
C ALA A 27 -10.02 16.71 7.65
N ALA A 28 -9.28 15.70 7.19
CA ALA A 28 -9.62 14.27 7.22
C ALA A 28 -9.25 13.57 8.55
N ALA A 29 -9.02 14.36 9.60
CA ALA A 29 -8.44 13.90 10.86
C ALA A 29 -7.13 13.13 10.61
N TYR A 30 -6.19 13.73 9.89
CA TYR A 30 -4.89 13.12 9.63
C TYR A 30 -3.95 13.34 10.82
N SER A 31 -3.22 12.30 11.23
CA SER A 31 -2.09 12.38 12.16
C SER A 31 -0.95 11.50 11.66
N ASP A 32 0.27 11.96 11.91
CA ASP A 32 1.51 11.28 11.57
C ASP A 32 2.54 11.45 12.70
N ALA A 33 3.47 10.50 12.82
CA ALA A 33 4.59 10.53 13.75
C ALA A 33 5.78 9.79 13.14
N GLY A 34 6.98 10.33 13.33
CA GLY A 34 8.26 9.72 12.96
C GLY A 34 9.12 9.55 14.21
N SER A 35 9.83 8.43 14.35
CA SER A 35 10.59 8.07 15.55
C SER A 35 11.63 9.08 16.03
N GLU A 36 12.16 9.93 15.13
CA GLU A 36 13.24 10.88 15.43
C GLU A 36 12.73 12.32 15.44
N SER A 37 12.19 12.79 14.32
CA SER A 37 11.84 14.22 14.17
C SER A 37 10.54 14.57 14.89
N ASN A 38 9.60 13.62 14.99
CA ASN A 38 8.26 13.86 15.50
C ASN A 38 7.63 12.61 16.14
N PRO A 39 8.13 12.14 17.30
CA PRO A 39 7.71 10.87 17.90
C PRO A 39 6.25 10.84 18.39
N GLY A 40 5.57 11.99 18.40
CA GLY A 40 4.21 12.11 18.91
C GLY A 40 4.12 12.02 20.44
N PRO A 41 2.93 11.75 21.00
CA PRO A 41 1.68 11.50 20.28
C PRO A 41 1.15 12.74 19.57
N ASN A 42 0.77 12.58 18.30
CA ASN A 42 0.11 13.60 17.49
C ASN A 42 -1.35 13.21 17.26
N GLU A 43 -2.24 14.19 17.25
CA GLU A 43 -3.69 13.97 17.13
C GLU A 43 -4.28 14.78 15.98
N GLY A 44 -5.15 14.15 15.19
CA GLY A 44 -5.95 14.77 14.13
C GLY A 44 -7.42 14.77 14.51
N ASN A 45 -8.14 15.86 14.25
CA ASN A 45 -9.60 15.92 14.45
C ASN A 45 -10.30 16.13 13.12
N LEU A 46 -11.46 15.48 12.93
CA LEU A 46 -12.21 15.59 11.68
C LEU A 46 -12.86 16.98 11.57
N ASN A 47 -12.68 17.62 10.42
CA ASN A 47 -13.35 18.88 10.09
C ASN A 47 -14.19 18.75 8.83
N VAL A 48 -15.44 18.32 9.03
CA VAL A 48 -16.42 18.09 7.96
C VAL A 48 -16.75 19.34 7.15
N GLU A 49 -16.70 20.54 7.76
CA GLU A 49 -16.97 21.80 7.04
C GLU A 49 -15.87 22.09 6.00
N LEU A 50 -14.61 21.75 6.32
CA LEU A 50 -13.49 21.94 5.41
C LEU A 50 -13.45 20.85 4.34
N LEU A 51 -13.75 19.60 4.69
CA LEU A 51 -13.84 18.47 3.75
C LEU A 51 -14.92 18.67 2.68
N GLY A 52 -16.10 19.18 3.06
CA GLY A 52 -17.21 19.36 2.11
C GLY A 52 -16.88 20.33 0.97
N SER A 53 -16.01 21.32 1.22
CA SER A 53 -15.60 22.29 0.20
C SER A 53 -14.47 21.82 -0.72
N GLU A 54 -13.90 20.65 -0.48
CA GLU A 54 -12.79 20.12 -1.25
C GLU A 54 -13.27 19.64 -2.62
N LEU A 55 -12.53 20.00 -3.68
CA LEU A 55 -12.83 19.57 -5.04
C LEU A 55 -12.12 18.26 -5.32
N ILE A 56 -12.89 17.22 -5.63
CA ILE A 56 -12.37 15.93 -6.08
C ILE A 56 -12.48 15.81 -7.60
N ARG A 57 -11.49 15.17 -8.21
CA ARG A 57 -11.40 15.02 -9.67
C ARG A 57 -11.73 13.58 -10.07
N LEU A 58 -12.91 13.37 -10.64
CA LEU A 58 -13.38 12.08 -11.11
C LEU A 58 -13.26 12.04 -12.64
N GLY A 59 -12.15 11.49 -13.13
CA GLY A 59 -11.79 11.55 -14.55
C GLY A 59 -11.55 13.00 -15.00
N ASP A 60 -12.30 13.46 -16.00
CA ASP A 60 -12.18 14.82 -16.55
C ASP A 60 -13.00 15.88 -15.80
N VAL A 61 -13.77 15.50 -14.76
CA VAL A 61 -14.72 16.37 -14.07
C VAL A 61 -14.29 16.65 -12.63
N GLU A 62 -14.27 17.92 -12.24
CA GLU A 62 -14.10 18.35 -10.85
C GLU A 62 -15.47 18.56 -10.19
N VAL A 63 -15.69 17.93 -9.04
CA VAL A 63 -16.93 18.00 -8.28
C VAL A 63 -16.59 18.22 -6.80
N PRO A 64 -17.30 19.12 -6.08
CA PRO A 64 -17.18 19.20 -4.62
C PRO A 64 -17.50 17.85 -3.96
N LEU A 65 -16.75 17.51 -2.92
CA LEU A 65 -16.92 16.24 -2.21
C LEU A 65 -18.29 16.14 -1.52
N ASP A 66 -18.87 17.25 -1.06
CA ASP A 66 -20.22 17.29 -0.46
C ASP A 66 -21.37 17.02 -1.45
N GLU A 67 -21.11 17.06 -2.76
CA GLU A 67 -22.09 16.65 -3.78
C GLU A 67 -22.14 15.12 -3.94
N ILE A 68 -21.14 14.39 -3.42
CA ILE A 68 -21.00 12.94 -3.61
C ILE A 68 -21.08 12.19 -2.27
N LEU A 69 -20.53 12.78 -1.20
CA LEU A 69 -20.42 12.18 0.11
C LEU A 69 -20.93 13.15 1.19
N ASP A 70 -21.98 12.74 1.90
CA ASP A 70 -22.46 13.43 3.09
C ASP A 70 -21.79 12.83 4.33
N PHE A 71 -21.02 13.66 5.04
CA PHE A 71 -20.27 13.27 6.23
C PHE A 71 -21.13 13.12 7.50
N GLY A 72 -22.42 13.48 7.47
CA GLY A 72 -23.36 13.24 8.56
C GLY A 72 -22.83 13.61 9.95
N GLN A 73 -22.68 12.60 10.81
CA GLN A 73 -22.22 12.76 12.21
C GLN A 73 -20.74 12.40 12.44
N LEU A 74 -19.95 12.19 11.39
CA LEU A 74 -18.54 11.78 11.49
C LEU A 74 -17.64 12.77 12.26
N GLY A 75 -18.09 14.01 12.49
CA GLY A 75 -17.29 15.06 13.12
C GLY A 75 -16.82 14.81 14.56
N ALA A 76 -17.22 13.70 15.19
CA ALA A 76 -16.73 13.27 16.51
C ALA A 76 -15.48 12.37 16.45
N LEU A 77 -15.03 12.02 15.25
CA LEU A 77 -13.90 11.12 15.03
C LEU A 77 -12.58 11.87 15.02
N ALA A 78 -11.55 11.16 15.47
CA ALA A 78 -10.20 11.66 15.57
C ALA A 78 -9.21 10.54 15.23
N SER A 79 -7.96 10.93 15.00
CA SER A 79 -6.84 10.04 14.82
C SER A 79 -5.73 10.36 15.82
N LYS A 80 -4.89 9.37 16.10
CA LYS A 80 -3.69 9.52 16.91
C LYS A 80 -2.55 8.67 16.32
N SER A 81 -1.36 9.23 16.27
CA SER A 81 -0.14 8.56 15.82
C SER A 81 1.03 8.82 16.77
N GLU A 82 1.86 7.81 17.01
CA GLU A 82 2.98 7.84 17.94
C GLU A 82 4.05 6.84 17.48
N ALA A 83 5.32 7.27 17.42
CA ALA A 83 6.46 6.43 17.05
C ALA A 83 7.56 6.68 18.09
N THR A 84 7.71 5.78 19.06
CA THR A 84 8.58 6.03 20.23
C THR A 84 9.99 5.48 20.07
N SER A 85 10.19 4.56 19.14
CA SER A 85 11.49 3.94 18.83
C SER A 85 11.48 3.39 17.41
N ALA A 86 12.62 2.89 16.93
CA ALA A 86 12.74 2.22 15.64
C ALA A 86 11.86 0.96 15.50
N THR A 87 11.41 0.41 16.63
CA THR A 87 10.67 -0.86 16.72
C THR A 87 9.25 -0.70 17.27
N ASP A 88 8.92 0.48 17.82
CA ASP A 88 7.65 0.75 18.50
C ASP A 88 6.90 1.90 17.82
N ALA A 89 5.76 1.56 17.22
CA ALA A 89 4.89 2.49 16.51
C ALA A 89 3.42 2.19 16.83
N TYR A 90 2.60 3.24 16.88
CA TYR A 90 1.20 3.16 17.26
C TYR A 90 0.38 4.14 16.44
N ALA A 91 -0.65 3.63 15.76
CA ALA A 91 -1.59 4.40 14.97
C ALA A 91 -3.02 3.98 15.29
N VAL A 92 -3.91 4.95 15.50
CA VAL A 92 -5.33 4.68 15.76
C VAL A 92 -6.22 5.77 15.17
N SER A 93 -7.33 5.38 14.56
CA SER A 93 -8.43 6.25 14.17
C SER A 93 -9.74 5.73 14.76
N GLY A 94 -10.59 6.62 15.27
CA GLY A 94 -11.81 6.23 15.98
C GLY A 94 -12.50 7.37 16.72
N LEU A 95 -13.26 7.04 17.76
CA LEU A 95 -14.01 8.00 18.56
C LEU A 95 -13.10 8.84 19.46
N ALA A 96 -13.29 10.16 19.44
CA ALA A 96 -12.63 11.05 20.38
C ALA A 96 -13.27 10.93 21.78
N GLY A 97 -12.51 10.39 22.73
CA GLY A 97 -12.91 10.26 24.13
C GLY A 97 -12.88 11.60 24.89
N ALA A 98 -13.64 11.69 25.98
CA ALA A 98 -13.70 12.89 26.83
C ALA A 98 -12.36 13.26 27.49
N ASP A 99 -11.44 12.28 27.58
CA ASP A 99 -10.10 12.44 28.12
C ASP A 99 -9.06 12.81 27.04
N GLY A 100 -9.48 12.98 25.78
CA GLY A 100 -8.63 13.32 24.63
C GLY A 100 -8.07 12.10 23.88
N GLY A 101 -8.21 10.88 24.40
CA GLY A 101 -7.77 9.67 23.70
C GLY A 101 -8.71 9.24 22.57
N VAL A 102 -8.18 8.57 21.56
CA VAL A 102 -8.94 7.95 20.46
C VAL A 102 -9.19 6.48 20.77
N THR A 103 -10.40 5.98 20.54
CA THR A 103 -10.80 4.61 20.89
C THR A 103 -11.70 3.96 19.85
N LEU A 104 -11.64 2.63 19.76
CA LEU A 104 -12.56 1.78 19.01
C LEU A 104 -13.77 1.34 19.86
N ASP A 105 -13.74 1.62 21.18
CA ASP A 105 -14.83 1.34 22.11
C ASP A 105 -15.91 2.44 22.03
N GLY A 106 -17.18 2.03 21.95
CA GLY A 106 -18.34 2.92 21.82
C GLY A 106 -19.59 2.17 21.37
N GLU A 107 -20.76 2.80 21.45
CA GLU A 107 -21.96 2.25 20.81
C GLU A 107 -21.88 2.51 19.30
N THR A 108 -22.47 1.64 18.47
CA THR A 108 -22.44 1.77 17.01
C THR A 108 -22.94 3.13 16.51
N GLU A 109 -23.96 3.69 17.17
CA GLU A 109 -24.53 5.00 16.84
C GLU A 109 -23.54 6.16 17.07
N ASP A 110 -22.57 6.01 17.97
CA ASP A 110 -21.64 7.07 18.35
C ASP A 110 -20.61 7.36 17.23
N PHE A 111 -20.27 6.36 16.40
CA PHE A 111 -19.32 6.49 15.29
C PHE A 111 -19.86 7.38 14.16
N GLY A 112 -21.18 7.56 14.08
CA GLY A 112 -21.83 8.29 13.00
C GLY A 112 -21.85 7.50 11.68
N LYS A 113 -22.69 7.97 10.75
CA LYS A 113 -22.81 7.43 9.39
C LYS A 113 -22.44 8.51 8.38
N ALA A 114 -21.80 8.11 7.29
CA ALA A 114 -21.68 8.87 6.06
C ALA A 114 -22.49 8.21 4.96
N SER A 115 -23.00 8.99 4.02
CA SER A 115 -23.76 8.47 2.88
C SER A 115 -23.10 8.86 1.56
N VAL A 116 -23.09 7.93 0.60
CA VAL A 116 -22.57 8.11 -0.75
C VAL A 116 -23.71 7.96 -1.75
N ASP A 117 -23.90 8.94 -2.61
CA ASP A 117 -24.88 8.86 -3.70
C ASP A 117 -24.33 8.06 -4.89
N VAL A 118 -24.54 6.75 -4.82
CA VAL A 118 -24.09 5.79 -5.84
C VAL A 118 -24.72 6.09 -7.21
N LEU A 119 -25.96 6.58 -7.24
CA LEU A 119 -26.64 6.89 -8.49
C LEU A 119 -26.01 8.09 -9.18
N SER A 120 -25.67 9.13 -8.42
CA SER A 120 -24.93 10.29 -8.94
C SER A 120 -23.53 9.92 -9.41
N VAL A 121 -22.82 9.08 -8.65
CA VAL A 121 -21.50 8.54 -9.05
C VAL A 121 -21.60 7.72 -10.34
N ALA A 122 -22.57 6.80 -10.45
CA ALA A 122 -22.77 5.99 -11.65
C ALA A 122 -23.04 6.85 -12.90
N ARG A 123 -23.89 7.89 -12.77
CA ARG A 123 -24.18 8.84 -13.87
C ARG A 123 -22.95 9.65 -14.26
N LEU A 124 -22.16 10.09 -13.29
CA LEU A 124 -20.93 10.86 -13.54
C LEU A 124 -19.90 10.01 -14.31
N LEU A 125 -19.80 8.74 -13.97
CA LEU A 125 -18.90 7.77 -14.59
C LEU A 125 -19.43 7.19 -15.91
N GLY A 126 -20.64 7.57 -16.34
CA GLY A 126 -21.25 7.12 -17.58
C GLY A 126 -21.67 5.64 -17.57
N VAL A 127 -21.91 5.06 -16.40
CA VAL A 127 -22.42 3.69 -16.27
C VAL A 127 -23.93 3.71 -16.48
N ASP A 128 -24.35 3.22 -17.66
CA ASP A 128 -25.75 3.06 -18.02
C ASP A 128 -26.33 1.76 -17.43
N GLY A 129 -27.54 1.80 -16.87
CA GLY A 129 -28.20 0.59 -16.37
C GLY A 129 -29.39 0.87 -15.45
N LEU A 130 -29.38 2.02 -14.78
CA LEU A 130 -30.47 2.50 -13.94
C LEU A 130 -31.15 3.71 -14.60
N THR A 131 -32.48 3.74 -14.56
CA THR A 131 -33.28 4.89 -15.00
C THR A 131 -34.05 5.43 -13.81
N ASP A 132 -34.37 6.73 -13.83
CA ASP A 132 -35.21 7.39 -12.81
C ASP A 132 -36.62 6.79 -12.69
N GLU A 133 -37.03 5.98 -13.68
CA GLU A 133 -38.30 5.23 -13.65
C GLU A 133 -38.20 3.94 -12.81
N ILE A 134 -37.00 3.39 -12.64
CA ILE A 134 -36.72 2.17 -11.85
C ILE A 134 -36.20 2.57 -10.46
N VAL A 135 -35.17 3.42 -10.42
CA VAL A 135 -34.52 3.92 -9.21
C VAL A 135 -34.20 5.40 -9.39
N ASP A 136 -34.78 6.25 -8.55
CA ASP A 136 -34.51 7.69 -8.53
C ASP A 136 -33.56 8.11 -7.38
N GLN A 137 -33.32 7.23 -6.41
CA GLN A 137 -32.33 7.42 -5.35
C GLN A 137 -31.65 6.10 -4.96
N LEU A 138 -30.32 6.10 -4.91
CA LEU A 138 -29.50 4.98 -4.43
C LEU A 138 -28.37 5.52 -3.54
N LEU A 139 -28.49 5.33 -2.23
CA LEU A 139 -27.54 5.80 -1.24
C LEU A 139 -26.87 4.60 -0.55
N LEU A 140 -25.55 4.60 -0.51
CA LEU A 140 -24.78 3.69 0.34
C LEU A 140 -24.45 4.41 1.63
N GLU A 141 -25.02 3.98 2.75
CA GLU A 141 -24.72 4.50 4.07
C GLU A 141 -23.69 3.60 4.75
N ALA A 142 -22.55 4.18 5.07
CA ALA A 142 -21.46 3.51 5.77
C ALA A 142 -21.23 4.17 7.13
N GLY A 143 -21.30 3.37 8.19
CA GLY A 143 -20.82 3.77 9.50
C GLY A 143 -19.31 4.01 9.48
N ALA A 144 -18.84 4.97 10.28
CA ALA A 144 -17.41 5.28 10.31
C ALA A 144 -16.58 4.05 10.70
N GLY A 145 -15.58 3.76 9.87
CA GLY A 145 -14.53 2.82 10.21
C GLY A 145 -13.63 3.38 11.29
N ALA A 146 -13.16 2.52 12.18
CA ALA A 146 -12.09 2.79 13.12
C ALA A 146 -11.05 1.68 12.99
N ALA A 147 -9.77 2.02 13.06
CA ALA A 147 -8.68 1.06 12.95
C ALA A 147 -7.59 1.39 13.96
N GLU A 148 -6.96 0.35 14.49
CA GLU A 148 -5.82 0.46 15.38
C GLU A 148 -4.74 -0.52 14.95
N VAL A 149 -3.53 -0.01 14.86
CA VAL A 149 -2.33 -0.78 14.54
C VAL A 149 -1.27 -0.46 15.57
N LYS A 150 -0.68 -1.51 16.14
CA LYS A 150 0.35 -1.39 17.16
C LYS A 150 1.52 -2.31 16.85
N ALA A 151 2.70 -1.73 16.80
CA ALA A 151 3.98 -2.43 16.80
C ALA A 151 4.63 -2.29 18.17
N GLU A 152 5.05 -3.41 18.76
CA GLU A 152 5.83 -3.46 19.99
C GLU A 152 7.03 -4.39 19.78
N ASP A 153 8.22 -3.96 20.20
CA ASP A 153 9.44 -4.76 20.15
C ASP A 153 9.72 -5.36 18.75
N GLY A 154 9.42 -4.60 17.68
CA GLY A 154 9.71 -4.99 16.30
C GLY A 154 8.67 -5.93 15.68
N VAL A 155 7.55 -6.18 16.38
CA VAL A 155 6.47 -7.05 15.93
C VAL A 155 5.16 -6.28 15.89
N ILE A 156 4.50 -6.33 14.73
CA ILE A 156 3.14 -5.81 14.58
C ILE A 156 2.16 -6.80 15.21
N LEU A 157 1.32 -6.31 16.11
CA LEU A 157 0.44 -7.13 16.94
C LEU A 157 -0.93 -7.34 16.29
N ASP A 158 -1.45 -8.55 16.43
CA ASP A 158 -2.88 -8.87 16.34
C ASP A 158 -3.47 -8.67 17.75
N GLN A 159 -4.24 -7.59 17.94
CA GLN A 159 -4.65 -7.13 19.27
C GLN A 159 -5.85 -7.90 19.84
N ASP A 160 -6.76 -8.35 18.98
CA ASP A 160 -8.02 -9.02 19.35
C ASP A 160 -8.04 -10.51 18.98
N GLY A 161 -7.10 -10.99 18.18
CA GLY A 161 -6.98 -12.37 17.71
C GLY A 161 -7.93 -12.72 16.58
N VAL A 162 -8.59 -11.73 15.97
CA VAL A 162 -9.59 -11.91 14.91
C VAL A 162 -9.30 -10.99 13.73
N GLY A 163 -9.58 -11.44 12.50
CA GLY A 163 -9.40 -10.61 11.32
C GLY A 163 -7.95 -10.32 10.91
N GLY A 164 -6.91 -10.68 11.67
CA GLY A 164 -5.50 -10.58 11.23
C GLY A 164 -4.69 -9.59 12.06
N LEU A 165 -3.69 -8.93 11.46
CA LEU A 165 -2.88 -7.95 12.19
C LEU A 165 -3.67 -6.65 12.43
N GLY A 166 -3.37 -5.97 13.55
CA GLY A 166 -4.16 -4.82 14.01
C GLY A 166 -5.55 -5.22 14.50
N GLN A 167 -6.42 -4.24 14.68
CA GLN A 167 -7.84 -4.43 14.96
C GLN A 167 -8.64 -3.32 14.26
N TYR A 168 -9.88 -3.61 13.89
CA TYR A 168 -10.73 -2.65 13.20
C TYR A 168 -12.17 -2.75 13.69
N ARG A 169 -12.94 -1.71 13.41
CA ARG A 169 -14.36 -1.67 13.67
C ARG A 169 -15.08 -0.94 12.54
N VAL A 170 -16.09 -1.60 12.00
CA VAL A 170 -17.10 -1.03 11.11
C VAL A 170 -18.40 -0.98 11.91
N ALA A 171 -18.99 0.21 11.99
CA ALA A 171 -20.19 0.44 12.77
C ALA A 171 -21.42 -0.21 12.11
N ASP A 172 -21.73 0.18 10.89
CA ASP A 172 -22.91 -0.29 10.16
C ASP A 172 -22.71 -0.13 8.65
N LEU A 173 -23.49 -0.84 7.84
CA LEU A 173 -23.45 -0.68 6.40
C LEU A 173 -24.81 -1.01 5.78
N ASP A 174 -25.46 0.01 5.21
CA ASP A 174 -26.80 -0.09 4.64
C ASP A 174 -26.81 0.44 3.21
N LEU A 175 -27.58 -0.21 2.33
CA LEU A 175 -27.90 0.29 1.00
C LEU A 175 -29.37 0.74 0.97
N PHE A 176 -29.58 2.05 0.88
CA PHE A 176 -30.90 2.65 0.79
C PHE A 176 -31.27 2.94 -0.66
N LEU A 177 -32.50 2.56 -1.01
CA LEU A 177 -33.05 2.64 -2.36
C LEU A 177 -34.46 3.20 -2.30
N HIS A 178 -34.75 4.23 -3.10
CA HIS A 178 -36.13 4.62 -3.39
C HIS A 178 -36.50 4.20 -4.82
N SER A 179 -37.70 3.65 -4.96
CA SER A 179 -38.22 3.22 -6.25
C SER A 179 -39.70 3.57 -6.45
N PRO A 180 -40.01 4.32 -7.53
CA PRO A 180 -41.39 4.50 -7.97
C PRO A 180 -42.09 3.18 -8.32
N VAL A 181 -41.36 2.14 -8.70
CA VAL A 181 -41.92 0.81 -9.02
C VAL A 181 -42.49 0.16 -7.75
N ILE A 182 -41.80 0.31 -6.62
CA ILE A 182 -42.26 -0.21 -5.32
C ILE A 182 -43.45 0.60 -4.81
N GLU A 183 -43.43 1.93 -4.93
CA GLU A 183 -44.55 2.78 -4.54
C GLU A 183 -45.84 2.40 -5.31
N ASN A 184 -45.71 2.11 -6.61
CA ASN A 184 -46.84 1.65 -7.44
C ASN A 184 -47.38 0.27 -7.01
N ALA A 185 -46.57 -0.57 -6.36
CA ALA A 185 -47.03 -1.86 -5.86
C ALA A 185 -48.11 -1.70 -4.77
N ALA A 186 -48.09 -0.62 -3.99
CA ALA A 186 -49.15 -0.32 -3.01
C ALA A 186 -50.53 -0.18 -3.68
N SER A 187 -50.61 0.46 -4.85
CA SER A 187 -51.86 0.57 -5.62
C SER A 187 -52.37 -0.81 -6.04
N SER A 188 -51.48 -1.70 -6.47
CA SER A 188 -51.82 -3.08 -6.84
C SER A 188 -52.35 -3.88 -5.64
N VAL A 189 -51.73 -3.72 -4.46
CA VAL A 189 -52.21 -4.32 -3.20
C VAL A 189 -53.62 -3.82 -2.87
N TYR A 190 -53.89 -2.52 -3.03
CA TYR A 190 -55.21 -1.93 -2.78
C TYR A 190 -56.30 -2.47 -3.73
N ASP A 191 -55.99 -2.59 -5.03
CA ASP A 191 -56.90 -3.10 -6.05
C ASP A 191 -57.21 -4.59 -5.85
N ILE A 192 -56.21 -5.39 -5.46
CA ILE A 192 -56.39 -6.81 -5.11
C ILE A 192 -57.21 -6.95 -3.83
N GLY A 193 -56.93 -6.13 -2.81
CA GLY A 193 -57.76 -6.05 -1.60
C GLY A 193 -59.23 -5.79 -1.92
N GLY A 194 -59.51 -4.87 -2.85
CA GLY A 194 -60.88 -4.59 -3.33
C GLY A 194 -61.51 -5.75 -4.11
N THR A 195 -60.70 -6.51 -4.85
CA THR A 195 -61.15 -7.72 -5.56
C THR A 195 -61.52 -8.83 -4.58
N ILE A 196 -60.71 -9.04 -3.54
CA ILE A 196 -60.99 -9.98 -2.44
C ILE A 196 -62.28 -9.55 -1.73
N ASP A 197 -62.39 -8.28 -1.36
CA ASP A 197 -63.55 -7.70 -0.69
C ASP A 197 -64.85 -7.94 -1.48
N THR A 198 -64.85 -7.56 -2.76
CA THR A 198 -66.00 -7.77 -3.66
C THR A 198 -66.34 -9.26 -3.83
N THR A 199 -65.32 -10.12 -3.87
CA THR A 199 -65.51 -11.58 -4.03
C THR A 199 -66.16 -12.17 -2.78
N VAL A 200 -65.71 -11.78 -1.59
CA VAL A 200 -66.30 -12.21 -0.31
C VAL A 200 -67.73 -11.70 -0.18
N GLU A 201 -68.00 -10.43 -0.50
CA GLU A 201 -69.36 -9.89 -0.52
C GLU A 201 -70.28 -10.65 -1.49
N SER A 202 -69.80 -10.95 -2.70
CA SER A 202 -70.56 -11.73 -3.68
C SER A 202 -70.81 -13.16 -3.18
N LEU A 203 -69.80 -13.81 -2.61
CA LEU A 203 -69.91 -15.17 -2.09
C LEU A 203 -70.93 -15.26 -0.96
N ILE A 204 -70.93 -14.29 -0.04
CA ILE A 204 -71.91 -14.20 1.03
C ILE A 204 -73.29 -13.94 0.44
N ASN A 205 -73.45 -12.97 -0.46
CA ASN A 205 -74.74 -12.64 -1.05
C ASN A 205 -75.38 -13.80 -1.84
N ASP A 206 -74.56 -14.61 -2.53
CA ASP A 206 -75.02 -15.76 -3.32
C ASP A 206 -75.41 -16.97 -2.46
N ASN A 207 -74.77 -17.15 -1.30
CA ASN A 207 -75.00 -18.29 -0.41
C ASN A 207 -75.93 -17.99 0.79
N LEU A 208 -76.21 -16.71 1.05
CA LEU A 208 -77.15 -16.29 2.09
C LEU A 208 -78.60 -16.58 1.68
N ASP A 209 -79.32 -17.39 2.46
CA ASP A 209 -80.75 -17.61 2.25
C ASP A 209 -81.57 -16.38 2.68
N GLN A 210 -81.62 -15.38 1.80
CA GLN A 210 -82.35 -14.15 2.02
C GLN A 210 -83.86 -14.41 2.24
N SER A 211 -84.41 -15.47 1.64
CA SER A 211 -85.83 -15.82 1.81
C SER A 211 -86.10 -16.35 3.22
N ALA A 212 -85.20 -17.15 3.78
CA ALA A 212 -85.26 -17.56 5.17
C ALA A 212 -85.12 -16.36 6.12
N LEU A 213 -84.18 -15.45 5.86
CA LEU A 213 -84.00 -14.23 6.67
C LEU A 213 -85.23 -13.31 6.66
N THR A 214 -85.80 -13.02 5.49
CA THR A 214 -87.03 -12.22 5.40
C THR A 214 -88.23 -12.93 6.04
N GLY A 215 -88.29 -14.26 5.89
CA GLY A 215 -89.36 -15.09 6.44
C GLY A 215 -89.43 -15.09 7.98
N LEU A 216 -88.34 -14.78 8.69
CA LEU A 216 -88.36 -14.60 10.15
C LEU A 216 -89.20 -13.39 10.58
N PHE A 217 -89.31 -12.37 9.72
CA PHE A 217 -89.95 -11.09 10.06
C PHE A 217 -91.36 -10.93 9.45
N ASP A 218 -91.74 -11.77 8.48
CA ASP A 218 -93.06 -11.77 7.83
C ASP A 218 -94.25 -11.92 8.79
N ALA A 219 -94.01 -12.50 9.97
CA ALA A 219 -95.04 -12.69 10.99
C ALA A 219 -95.43 -11.39 11.73
N ILE A 220 -94.70 -10.29 11.54
CA ILE A 220 -94.91 -9.01 12.22
C ILE A 220 -95.80 -8.09 11.36
N PRO A 221 -97.07 -7.82 11.74
CA PRO A 221 -97.96 -7.01 10.94
C PRO A 221 -97.52 -5.54 10.91
N GLY A 222 -97.37 -4.96 9.70
CA GLY A 222 -97.06 -3.55 9.51
C GLY A 222 -95.56 -3.21 9.48
N VAL A 223 -94.69 -4.20 9.29
CA VAL A 223 -93.26 -4.02 9.04
C VAL A 223 -92.97 -4.23 7.55
N PRO A 224 -92.19 -3.34 6.90
CA PRO A 224 -91.76 -3.52 5.51
C PRO A 224 -90.77 -4.68 5.38
N THR A 225 -90.60 -5.20 4.16
CA THR A 225 -89.52 -6.17 3.88
C THR A 225 -88.16 -5.53 4.17
N PRO A 226 -87.28 -6.18 4.95
CA PRO A 226 -85.97 -5.62 5.24
C PRO A 226 -85.10 -5.56 3.99
N SER A 227 -84.28 -4.51 3.88
CA SER A 227 -83.12 -4.51 3.00
C SER A 227 -81.94 -5.15 3.73
N ILE A 228 -81.31 -6.13 3.10
CA ILE A 228 -80.13 -6.83 3.62
C ILE A 228 -78.96 -6.40 2.73
N THR A 229 -77.93 -5.84 3.34
CA THR A 229 -76.63 -5.57 2.70
C THR A 229 -75.54 -6.30 3.46
N VAL A 230 -74.50 -6.69 2.74
CA VAL A 230 -73.26 -7.19 3.30
C VAL A 230 -72.27 -6.05 3.08
N ASP A 231 -71.64 -5.62 4.15
CA ASP A 231 -70.63 -4.57 4.10
C ASP A 231 -69.35 -5.12 4.72
N SER A 232 -68.27 -5.00 3.96
CA SER A 232 -66.94 -5.44 4.34
C SER A 232 -65.96 -4.26 4.29
N ASN A 233 -64.94 -4.30 5.14
CA ASN A 233 -63.81 -3.36 5.12
C ASN A 233 -62.49 -4.12 4.93
N MET A 234 -62.54 -5.32 4.34
CA MET A 234 -61.37 -6.14 4.10
C MET A 234 -60.36 -5.40 3.22
N GLN A 235 -60.81 -4.64 2.21
CA GLN A 235 -59.90 -3.85 1.38
C GLN A 235 -58.98 -2.94 2.19
N GLU A 236 -59.55 -2.12 3.09
CA GLU A 236 -58.76 -1.17 3.89
C GLU A 236 -57.89 -1.90 4.92
N ASN A 237 -58.43 -2.91 5.61
CA ASN A 237 -57.67 -3.66 6.61
C ASN A 237 -56.47 -4.39 5.97
N LEU A 238 -56.68 -5.08 4.84
CA LEU A 238 -55.62 -5.79 4.12
C LEU A 238 -54.55 -4.83 3.61
N PHE A 239 -54.97 -3.68 3.08
CA PHE A 239 -54.04 -2.64 2.65
C PHE A 239 -53.21 -2.10 3.81
N GLN A 240 -53.84 -1.73 4.94
CA GLN A 240 -53.15 -1.22 6.12
C GLN A 240 -52.20 -2.25 6.74
N SER A 241 -52.54 -3.55 6.72
CA SER A 241 -51.66 -4.58 7.27
C SER A 241 -50.38 -4.80 6.46
N VAL A 242 -50.41 -4.57 5.14
CA VAL A 242 -49.26 -4.83 4.25
C VAL A 242 -48.49 -3.55 3.91
N VAL A 243 -49.18 -2.43 3.77
CA VAL A 243 -48.59 -1.14 3.37
C VAL A 243 -48.43 -0.21 4.57
N GLY A 244 -49.14 -0.44 5.69
CA GLY A 244 -49.12 0.47 6.83
C GLY A 244 -47.86 0.42 7.70
N GLU A 245 -47.05 -0.64 7.59
CA GLU A 245 -45.79 -0.81 8.32
C GLU A 245 -44.71 -1.39 7.40
N PRO A 246 -43.42 -1.02 7.59
CA PRO A 246 -42.30 -1.65 6.89
C PRO A 246 -42.23 -3.15 7.15
N ILE A 247 -41.88 -3.92 6.12
CA ILE A 247 -41.77 -5.38 6.17
C ILE A 247 -40.29 -5.76 6.08
N THR A 248 -39.77 -6.41 7.13
CA THR A 248 -38.40 -6.91 7.18
C THR A 248 -38.38 -8.42 6.90
N SER A 249 -37.40 -8.89 6.13
CA SER A 249 -37.18 -10.31 5.86
C SER A 249 -36.82 -11.09 7.14
N ALA A 250 -36.98 -12.42 7.13
CA ALA A 250 -36.72 -13.24 8.31
C ALA A 250 -35.25 -13.20 8.75
N ASN A 251 -34.33 -13.18 7.79
CA ASN A 251 -32.90 -12.97 8.02
C ASN A 251 -32.49 -11.50 8.25
N GLN A 252 -33.44 -10.57 8.30
CA GLN A 252 -33.22 -9.14 8.53
C GLN A 252 -32.37 -8.41 7.47
N LEU A 253 -32.04 -9.05 6.34
CA LEU A 253 -31.21 -8.44 5.29
C LEU A 253 -31.96 -7.39 4.46
N ILE A 254 -33.28 -7.52 4.25
CA ILE A 254 -34.05 -6.56 3.45
C ILE A 254 -35.24 -6.05 4.26
N THR A 255 -35.36 -4.73 4.35
CA THR A 255 -36.56 -4.04 4.83
C THR A 255 -37.19 -3.27 3.67
N ILE A 256 -38.48 -3.49 3.43
CA ILE A 256 -39.25 -2.80 2.37
C ILE A 256 -40.40 -2.01 2.99
N ASP A 257 -40.56 -0.76 2.56
CA ASP A 257 -41.72 0.06 2.88
C ASP A 257 -42.47 0.39 1.59
N LEU A 258 -43.62 -0.26 1.43
CA LEU A 258 -44.49 -0.06 0.27
C LEU A 258 -45.22 1.28 0.29
N SER A 259 -45.34 1.94 1.45
CA SER A 259 -46.04 3.22 1.57
C SER A 259 -45.21 4.39 1.05
N THR A 260 -43.89 4.29 1.23
CA THR A 260 -42.93 5.30 0.81
C THR A 260 -42.17 4.89 -0.45
N GLY A 261 -42.23 3.62 -0.85
CA GLY A 261 -41.48 3.11 -2.01
C GLY A 261 -40.00 2.85 -1.72
N THR A 262 -39.62 2.77 -0.44
CA THR A 262 -38.22 2.60 -0.02
C THR A 262 -37.88 1.13 0.22
N LEU A 263 -36.65 0.78 -0.08
CA LEU A 263 -36.05 -0.51 0.18
C LEU A 263 -34.67 -0.28 0.81
N GLU A 264 -34.42 -0.96 1.91
CA GLU A 264 -33.18 -0.91 2.66
C GLU A 264 -32.57 -2.31 2.68
N VAL A 265 -31.31 -2.42 2.28
CA VAL A 265 -30.53 -3.66 2.34
C VAL A 265 -29.46 -3.50 3.41
N HIS A 266 -29.60 -4.24 4.50
CA HIS A 266 -28.70 -4.24 5.64
C HIS A 266 -27.48 -5.13 5.34
N LEU A 267 -26.42 -4.54 4.78
CA LEU A 267 -25.26 -5.29 4.26
C LEU A 267 -24.43 -5.93 5.38
N ASP A 268 -24.60 -5.51 6.63
CA ASP A 268 -24.07 -6.21 7.81
C ASP A 268 -24.66 -7.64 7.95
N LYS A 269 -25.93 -7.84 7.56
CA LYS A 269 -26.62 -9.13 7.63
C LYS A 269 -26.22 -10.13 6.55
N LEU A 270 -25.38 -9.73 5.60
CA LEU A 270 -24.86 -10.65 4.58
C LEU A 270 -23.82 -11.63 5.13
N VAL A 271 -23.11 -11.21 6.17
CA VAL A 271 -22.04 -11.99 6.82
C VAL A 271 -22.45 -12.54 8.18
N ASP A 272 -23.52 -12.01 8.80
CA ASP A 272 -24.10 -12.57 10.01
C ASP A 272 -24.57 -14.01 9.77
N ASN A 273 -24.02 -14.96 10.50
CA ASN A 273 -24.50 -16.33 10.51
C ASN A 273 -25.66 -16.45 11.52
N PRO A 274 -26.91 -16.76 11.11
CA PRO A 274 -28.08 -16.78 12.01
C PRO A 274 -27.98 -17.80 13.16
N ASP A 275 -27.03 -18.73 13.11
CA ASP A 275 -26.80 -19.78 14.12
C ASP A 275 -25.65 -19.46 15.11
N GLU A 276 -24.88 -18.38 14.92
CA GLU A 276 -23.76 -17.99 15.80
C GLU A 276 -23.97 -16.58 16.38
N THR A 277 -23.63 -16.40 17.66
CA THR A 277 -23.77 -15.11 18.37
C THR A 277 -22.58 -14.17 18.15
N GLU A 278 -21.59 -14.60 17.37
CA GLU A 278 -20.33 -13.94 17.05
C GLU A 278 -20.05 -14.25 15.57
N GLY A 279 -19.62 -13.24 14.81
CA GLY A 279 -19.50 -13.31 13.34
C GLY A 279 -20.21 -12.18 12.59
N GLY A 280 -20.01 -10.93 13.02
CA GLY A 280 -20.45 -9.73 12.28
C GLY A 280 -19.35 -9.12 11.42
N LEU A 281 -19.57 -7.89 10.91
CA LEU A 281 -18.60 -7.15 10.06
C LEU A 281 -17.18 -7.04 10.64
N ASN A 282 -17.03 -7.14 11.96
CA ASN A 282 -15.76 -6.95 12.69
C ASN A 282 -14.96 -8.24 12.90
N GLU A 283 -15.43 -9.38 12.40
CA GLU A 283 -14.75 -10.68 12.51
C GLU A 283 -14.35 -11.25 11.15
N LEU A 284 -14.39 -10.42 10.10
CA LEU A 284 -14.08 -10.81 8.73
C LEU A 284 -12.57 -10.96 8.50
N PRO A 285 -12.15 -11.92 7.66
CA PRO A 285 -10.74 -12.13 7.32
C PRO A 285 -10.15 -10.91 6.57
N PRO A 286 -8.82 -10.80 6.47
CA PRO A 286 -8.18 -9.73 5.71
C PRO A 286 -8.68 -9.65 4.27
N ASN A 287 -8.90 -8.42 3.79
CA ASN A 287 -9.29 -8.09 2.41
C ASN A 287 -10.60 -8.77 1.97
N TYR A 288 -11.61 -8.81 2.85
CA TYR A 288 -12.89 -9.44 2.55
C TYR A 288 -13.76 -8.55 1.66
N GLU A 289 -14.10 -9.02 0.46
CA GLU A 289 -15.03 -8.32 -0.43
C GLU A 289 -16.47 -8.68 -0.06
N LEU A 290 -17.27 -7.67 0.31
CA LEU A 290 -18.62 -7.89 0.84
C LEU A 290 -19.66 -8.18 -0.23
N ILE A 291 -19.48 -7.64 -1.43
CA ILE A 291 -20.39 -7.83 -2.57
C ILE A 291 -19.64 -8.57 -3.68
N ASP A 292 -19.80 -9.88 -3.70
CA ASP A 292 -19.19 -10.77 -4.68
C ASP A 292 -20.23 -11.58 -5.49
N ASP A 293 -19.78 -12.52 -6.33
CA ASP A 293 -20.66 -13.37 -7.12
C ASP A 293 -21.45 -14.41 -6.29
N THR A 294 -21.06 -14.63 -5.02
CA THR A 294 -21.73 -15.53 -4.08
C THR A 294 -22.82 -14.84 -3.26
N THR A 295 -22.76 -13.52 -3.17
CA THR A 295 -23.68 -12.62 -2.46
C THR A 295 -25.05 -12.52 -3.16
N TYR A 296 -25.08 -12.50 -4.50
CA TYR A 296 -26.33 -12.39 -5.28
C TYR A 296 -27.35 -13.51 -5.00
N PRO A 297 -26.95 -14.81 -4.95
CA PRO A 297 -27.84 -15.88 -4.51
C PRO A 297 -28.50 -15.65 -3.14
N LEU A 298 -27.77 -15.10 -2.16
CA LEU A 298 -28.29 -14.82 -0.81
C LEU A 298 -29.36 -13.73 -0.84
N ILE A 299 -29.13 -12.67 -1.60
CA ILE A 299 -30.13 -11.61 -1.80
C ILE A 299 -31.37 -12.17 -2.51
N ALA A 300 -31.20 -13.01 -3.54
CA ALA A 300 -32.31 -13.64 -4.23
C ALA A 300 -33.12 -14.60 -3.33
N GLU A 301 -32.46 -15.33 -2.44
CA GLU A 301 -33.11 -16.15 -1.40
C GLU A 301 -33.86 -15.27 -0.39
N THR A 302 -33.26 -14.17 0.03
CA THR A 302 -33.87 -13.21 0.96
C THR A 302 -35.15 -12.61 0.40
N VAL A 303 -35.20 -12.28 -0.89
CA VAL A 303 -36.43 -11.85 -1.55
C VAL A 303 -37.51 -12.92 -1.43
N HIS A 304 -37.16 -14.21 -1.52
CA HIS A 304 -38.12 -15.30 -1.29
C HIS A 304 -38.61 -15.37 0.15
N GLU A 305 -37.75 -15.12 1.15
CA GLU A 305 -38.14 -15.06 2.56
C GLU A 305 -39.08 -13.89 2.84
N LEU A 306 -38.78 -12.71 2.30
CA LEU A 306 -39.66 -11.55 2.35
C LEU A 306 -41.05 -11.89 1.82
N MET A 307 -41.16 -12.72 0.77
CA MET A 307 -42.46 -13.19 0.27
C MET A 307 -43.22 -14.09 1.24
N GLN A 308 -42.51 -14.93 2.01
CA GLN A 308 -43.15 -15.75 3.03
C GLN A 308 -43.72 -14.85 4.13
N GLU A 309 -43.00 -13.79 4.48
CA GLU A 309 -43.42 -12.83 5.48
C GLU A 309 -44.64 -12.01 5.04
N VAL A 310 -44.62 -11.47 3.81
CA VAL A 310 -45.79 -10.81 3.21
C VAL A 310 -47.01 -11.74 3.20
N THR A 311 -46.82 -13.01 2.82
CA THR A 311 -47.91 -14.01 2.82
C THR A 311 -48.44 -14.25 4.24
N ARG A 312 -47.56 -14.32 5.24
CA ARG A 312 -47.93 -14.49 6.66
C ARG A 312 -48.73 -13.31 7.19
N ILE A 313 -48.30 -12.08 6.87
CA ILE A 313 -49.00 -10.84 7.23
C ILE A 313 -50.39 -10.81 6.59
N LEU A 314 -50.49 -11.12 5.29
CA LEU A 314 -51.76 -11.19 4.56
C LEU A 314 -52.72 -12.23 5.14
N LEU A 315 -52.25 -13.43 5.44
CA LEU A 315 -53.09 -14.48 6.04
C LEU A 315 -53.64 -14.03 7.40
N GLY A 316 -52.80 -13.45 8.26
CA GLY A 316 -53.25 -12.86 9.53
C GLY A 316 -54.26 -11.74 9.32
N ALA A 317 -54.02 -10.86 8.34
CA ALA A 317 -54.92 -9.76 8.01
C ALA A 317 -56.27 -10.23 7.45
N ILE A 318 -56.31 -11.32 6.67
CA ILE A 318 -57.55 -11.93 6.18
C ILE A 318 -58.34 -12.51 7.36
N GLU A 319 -57.69 -13.25 8.27
CA GLU A 319 -58.35 -13.77 9.47
C GLU A 319 -58.96 -12.64 10.31
N ASP A 320 -58.21 -11.55 10.52
CA ASP A 320 -58.69 -10.38 11.25
C ASP A 320 -59.84 -9.67 10.51
N SER A 321 -59.76 -9.58 9.18
CA SER A 321 -60.76 -8.89 8.36
C SER A 321 -62.03 -9.70 8.13
N LEU A 322 -61.97 -11.03 8.21
CA LEU A 322 -63.17 -11.87 8.22
C LEU A 322 -64.05 -11.59 9.46
N ASN A 323 -63.44 -11.17 10.58
CA ASN A 323 -64.18 -10.73 11.76
C ASN A 323 -64.90 -9.39 11.57
N SER A 324 -64.47 -8.57 10.61
CA SER A 324 -65.05 -7.25 10.36
C SER A 324 -66.13 -7.24 9.29
N VAL A 325 -66.42 -8.38 8.66
CA VAL A 325 -67.57 -8.55 7.76
C VAL A 325 -68.88 -8.39 8.54
N THR A 326 -69.70 -7.43 8.13
CA THR A 326 -70.98 -7.13 8.77
C THR A 326 -72.17 -7.34 7.83
N ILE A 327 -73.21 -7.97 8.35
CA ILE A 327 -74.51 -8.06 7.68
C ILE A 327 -75.41 -6.97 8.26
N ASN A 328 -75.82 -6.04 7.42
CA ASN A 328 -76.69 -4.94 7.78
C ASN A 328 -78.12 -5.24 7.35
N ILE A 329 -79.03 -5.30 8.33
CA ILE A 329 -80.46 -5.50 8.12
C ILE A 329 -81.17 -4.21 8.47
N ALA A 330 -81.78 -3.55 7.49
CA ALA A 330 -82.48 -2.29 7.68
C ALA A 330 -83.97 -2.39 7.32
N PHE A 331 -84.81 -1.81 8.18
CA PHE A 331 -86.25 -1.72 8.01
C PHE A 331 -86.63 -0.25 7.87
N ASN A 332 -86.86 0.18 6.63
CA ASN A 332 -87.11 1.58 6.31
C ASN A 332 -88.47 1.75 5.64
N GLU A 333 -89.31 2.63 6.21
CA GLU A 333 -90.56 3.07 5.59
C GLU A 333 -90.81 4.55 5.89
N GLU A 334 -90.91 5.36 4.85
CA GLU A 334 -91.28 6.77 4.96
C GLU A 334 -92.75 6.99 4.61
N GLY A 335 -93.49 7.62 5.51
CA GLY A 335 -94.90 7.92 5.28
C GLY A 335 -95.35 9.27 5.85
N PRO A 336 -96.55 9.74 5.46
CA PRO A 336 -97.09 11.02 5.93
C PRO A 336 -97.42 11.05 7.44
N LEU A 337 -97.26 9.93 8.15
CA LEU A 337 -97.56 9.77 9.58
C LEU A 337 -96.30 9.56 10.45
N GLY A 338 -95.11 9.51 9.86
CA GLY A 338 -93.83 9.26 10.56
C GLY A 338 -92.86 8.44 9.72
N THR A 339 -91.66 8.20 10.25
CA THR A 339 -90.61 7.36 9.64
C THR A 339 -90.37 6.11 10.49
N LEU A 340 -90.33 4.94 9.86
CA LEU A 340 -89.74 3.73 10.43
C LEU A 340 -88.30 3.66 9.93
N ASP A 341 -87.36 3.66 10.87
CA ASP A 341 -85.92 3.51 10.65
C ASP A 341 -85.38 2.67 11.81
N VAL A 342 -85.21 1.37 11.52
CA VAL A 342 -84.58 0.40 12.43
C VAL A 342 -83.46 -0.28 11.65
N SER A 343 -82.24 -0.17 12.15
CA SER A 343 -81.06 -0.79 11.56
C SER A 343 -80.43 -1.77 12.54
N TRP A 344 -79.89 -2.86 12.00
CA TRP A 344 -79.23 -3.88 12.77
C TRP A 344 -77.99 -4.37 12.03
N SER A 345 -76.83 -4.06 12.60
CA SER A 345 -75.52 -4.42 12.08
C SER A 345 -75.00 -5.64 12.82
N LEU A 346 -74.74 -6.73 12.11
CA LEU A 346 -74.35 -8.02 12.68
C LEU A 346 -72.96 -8.40 12.18
N PRO A 347 -71.91 -8.36 13.02
CA PRO A 347 -70.64 -8.98 12.67
C PRO A 347 -70.85 -10.49 12.50
N LEU A 348 -70.38 -11.05 11.38
CA LEU A 348 -70.70 -12.43 11.00
C LEU A 348 -70.17 -13.45 12.03
N ALA A 349 -68.93 -13.26 12.49
CA ALA A 349 -68.30 -14.10 13.50
C ALA A 349 -69.06 -14.08 14.85
N ASP A 350 -69.48 -12.90 15.30
CA ASP A 350 -70.27 -12.76 16.53
C ASP A 350 -71.64 -13.45 16.40
N ALA A 351 -72.31 -13.25 15.25
CA ALA A 351 -73.64 -13.77 15.00
C ALA A 351 -73.70 -15.30 14.98
N VAL A 352 -72.67 -15.96 14.45
CA VAL A 352 -72.56 -17.44 14.47
C VAL A 352 -72.22 -17.96 15.87
N ASN A 353 -71.42 -17.23 16.64
CA ASN A 353 -71.09 -17.54 18.04
C ASN A 353 -72.23 -17.21 19.03
N GLY A 354 -73.34 -16.68 18.54
CA GLY A 354 -74.54 -16.37 19.33
C GLY A 354 -74.46 -15.05 20.10
N ASN A 355 -73.49 -14.19 19.77
CA ASN A 355 -73.37 -12.83 20.28
C ASN A 355 -74.07 -11.88 19.29
N PHE A 356 -75.10 -11.17 19.77
CA PHE A 356 -75.90 -10.28 18.91
C PHE A 356 -75.93 -8.87 19.50
N PRO A 357 -75.49 -7.85 18.75
CA PRO A 357 -75.65 -6.46 19.18
C PRO A 357 -77.12 -6.03 19.17
N GLU A 358 -77.46 -5.01 19.95
CA GLU A 358 -78.82 -4.46 19.97
C GLU A 358 -79.12 -3.68 18.68
N ALA A 359 -80.34 -3.81 18.16
CA ALA A 359 -80.80 -3.03 17.01
C ALA A 359 -80.98 -1.54 17.36
N VAL A 360 -80.56 -0.66 16.45
CA VAL A 360 -80.66 0.80 16.59
C VAL A 360 -82.01 1.27 16.05
N ASN A 361 -82.69 2.16 16.78
CA ASN A 361 -84.00 2.69 16.40
C ASN A 361 -84.00 4.22 16.34
N ASN A 362 -84.13 4.76 15.14
CA ASN A 362 -84.20 6.19 14.84
C ASN A 362 -85.61 6.62 14.36
N SER A 363 -86.62 5.76 14.57
CA SER A 363 -87.98 5.95 14.06
C SER A 363 -88.71 7.13 14.73
N THR A 364 -89.58 7.81 13.97
CA THR A 364 -90.33 8.99 14.43
C THR A 364 -91.84 8.92 14.13
N GLY A 365 -92.63 9.80 14.74
CA GLY A 365 -94.07 9.90 14.47
C GLY A 365 -94.89 8.72 15.02
N THR A 366 -96.00 8.36 14.35
CA THR A 366 -96.91 7.30 14.84
C THR A 366 -96.37 5.88 14.63
N LEU A 367 -95.21 5.72 13.97
CA LEU A 367 -94.55 4.44 13.71
C LEU A 367 -93.56 4.04 14.83
N ALA A 368 -93.19 4.95 15.73
CA ALA A 368 -92.27 4.66 16.84
C ALA A 368 -92.69 3.48 17.77
N PRO A 369 -93.99 3.24 18.06
CA PRO A 369 -94.42 2.05 18.81
C PRO A 369 -94.21 0.75 18.03
N VAL A 370 -94.36 0.77 16.70
CA VAL A 370 -94.12 -0.39 15.83
C VAL A 370 -92.62 -0.70 15.82
N ALA A 371 -91.76 0.32 15.70
CA ALA A 371 -90.31 0.20 15.81
C ALA A 371 -89.86 -0.42 17.14
N THR A 372 -90.50 -0.04 18.25
CA THR A 372 -90.21 -0.62 19.57
C THR A 372 -90.56 -2.11 19.65
N VAL A 373 -91.66 -2.53 19.03
CA VAL A 373 -92.01 -3.96 18.93
C VAL A 373 -91.00 -4.70 18.07
N LEU A 374 -90.62 -4.13 16.92
CA LEU A 374 -89.63 -4.69 16.01
C LEU A 374 -88.26 -4.91 16.68
N VAL A 375 -87.71 -3.91 17.39
CA VAL A 375 -86.44 -4.05 18.13
C VAL A 375 -86.51 -5.15 19.20
N ASN A 376 -87.59 -5.20 19.97
CA ASN A 376 -87.77 -6.27 20.97
C ASN A 376 -87.84 -7.65 20.31
N THR A 377 -88.49 -7.76 19.15
CA THR A 377 -88.57 -8.99 18.38
C THR A 377 -87.20 -9.39 17.81
N ILE A 378 -86.45 -8.45 17.22
CA ILE A 378 -85.07 -8.66 16.74
C ILE A 378 -84.18 -9.22 17.86
N ASN A 379 -84.18 -8.57 19.03
CA ASN A 379 -83.37 -8.99 20.19
C ASN A 379 -83.78 -10.37 20.74
N THR A 380 -85.00 -10.84 20.46
CA THR A 380 -85.48 -12.18 20.87
C THR A 380 -85.18 -13.25 19.81
N LEU A 381 -85.10 -12.85 18.53
CA LEU A 381 -84.90 -13.73 17.38
C LEU A 381 -83.43 -13.98 17.03
N GLY A 382 -82.48 -13.23 17.60
CA GLY A 382 -81.03 -13.40 17.38
C GLY A 382 -80.58 -14.86 17.31
N PRO A 383 -80.86 -15.72 18.31
CA PRO A 383 -80.44 -17.13 18.29
C PRO A 383 -80.99 -17.96 17.12
N ALA A 384 -82.06 -17.54 16.46
CA ALA A 384 -82.62 -18.23 15.29
C ALA A 384 -81.89 -17.89 13.98
N LEU A 385 -80.99 -16.89 13.98
CA LEU A 385 -80.18 -16.51 12.81
C LEU A 385 -78.88 -17.31 12.70
N ALA A 386 -78.30 -17.74 13.81
CA ALA A 386 -77.10 -18.57 13.83
C ALA A 386 -77.14 -19.77 12.84
N PRO A 387 -78.22 -20.58 12.75
CA PRO A 387 -78.28 -21.67 11.78
C PRO A 387 -78.48 -21.23 10.31
N ILE A 388 -78.83 -19.97 10.06
CA ILE A 388 -78.94 -19.39 8.70
C ILE A 388 -77.58 -18.84 8.25
N LEU A 389 -76.82 -18.25 9.18
CA LEU A 389 -75.50 -17.67 8.92
C LEU A 389 -74.36 -18.69 8.99
N GLY A 390 -74.52 -19.76 9.78
CA GLY A 390 -73.52 -20.81 9.98
C GLY A 390 -72.97 -21.43 8.68
N PRO A 391 -73.81 -21.85 7.71
CA PRO A 391 -73.31 -22.43 6.47
C PRO A 391 -72.47 -21.45 5.61
N VAL A 392 -72.77 -20.15 5.68
CA VAL A 392 -72.01 -19.12 4.94
C VAL A 392 -70.67 -18.86 5.62
N TYR A 393 -70.67 -18.80 6.95
CA TYR A 393 -69.44 -18.70 7.74
C TYR A 393 -68.55 -19.93 7.59
N ASP A 394 -69.12 -21.14 7.65
CA ASP A 394 -68.40 -22.40 7.45
C ASP A 394 -67.78 -22.50 6.05
N LEU A 395 -68.42 -21.93 5.02
CA LEU A 395 -67.88 -21.87 3.65
C LEU A 395 -66.71 -20.90 3.51
N LEU A 396 -66.73 -19.78 4.25
CA LEU A 396 -65.64 -18.81 4.25
C LEU A 396 -64.38 -19.36 4.92
N ILE A 397 -64.55 -20.24 5.92
CA ILE A 397 -63.45 -20.89 6.65
C ILE A 397 -63.16 -22.32 6.17
N SER A 398 -63.81 -22.79 5.10
CA SER A 398 -63.57 -24.13 4.55
C SER A 398 -62.40 -24.12 3.56
N ASP A 399 -61.89 -25.32 3.25
CA ASP A 399 -60.88 -25.53 2.22
C ASP A 399 -61.26 -24.87 0.86
N GLU A 400 -62.56 -24.75 0.54
CA GLU A 400 -63.04 -24.04 -0.65
C GLU A 400 -62.91 -22.51 -0.54
N GLY A 401 -63.13 -21.93 0.64
CA GLY A 401 -62.86 -20.52 0.92
C GLY A 401 -61.36 -20.23 0.86
N ASP A 402 -60.55 -21.09 1.49
CA ASP A 402 -59.08 -21.02 1.48
C ASP A 402 -58.52 -21.03 0.05
N ASN A 403 -59.06 -21.85 -0.86
CA ASN A 403 -58.61 -21.87 -2.27
C ASN A 403 -58.83 -20.55 -3.00
N ILE A 404 -59.87 -19.78 -2.66
CA ILE A 404 -60.15 -18.47 -3.27
C ILE A 404 -59.09 -17.47 -2.79
N PHE A 405 -58.81 -17.47 -1.48
CA PHE A 405 -57.77 -16.63 -0.89
C PHE A 405 -56.38 -17.03 -1.38
N GLU A 406 -56.04 -18.31 -1.42
CA GLU A 406 -54.75 -18.80 -1.93
C GLU A 406 -54.49 -18.37 -3.37
N LEU A 407 -55.48 -18.42 -4.27
CA LEU A 407 -55.29 -18.00 -5.66
C LEU A 407 -55.01 -16.50 -5.76
N LEU A 408 -55.74 -15.67 -5.03
CA LEU A 408 -55.57 -14.21 -5.03
C LEU A 408 -54.29 -13.77 -4.30
N ILE A 409 -53.93 -14.45 -3.22
CA ILE A 409 -52.67 -14.22 -2.49
C ILE A 409 -51.48 -14.67 -3.34
N ASN A 410 -51.59 -15.78 -4.07
CA ASN A 410 -50.53 -16.19 -4.99
C ASN A 410 -50.33 -15.17 -6.12
N ASP A 411 -51.41 -14.58 -6.64
CA ASP A 411 -51.35 -13.50 -7.64
C ASP A 411 -50.66 -12.24 -7.07
N LEU A 412 -51.04 -11.86 -5.84
CA LEU A 412 -50.40 -10.76 -5.10
C LEU A 412 -48.91 -11.04 -4.84
N LYS A 413 -48.60 -12.30 -4.49
CA LYS A 413 -47.25 -12.78 -4.25
C LYS A 413 -46.41 -12.66 -5.52
N THR A 414 -46.77 -13.35 -6.60
CA THR A 414 -45.89 -13.45 -7.78
C THR A 414 -45.87 -12.19 -8.64
N ASP A 415 -47.03 -11.57 -8.87
CA ASP A 415 -47.16 -10.58 -9.95
C ASP A 415 -47.10 -9.14 -9.42
N SER A 416 -47.54 -8.89 -8.17
CA SER A 416 -47.62 -7.52 -7.63
C SER A 416 -46.43 -7.11 -6.77
N ILE A 417 -45.75 -8.05 -6.10
CA ILE A 417 -44.66 -7.74 -5.17
C ILE A 417 -43.35 -8.41 -5.59
N THR A 418 -43.32 -9.73 -5.84
CA THR A 418 -42.04 -10.41 -6.16
C THR A 418 -41.45 -9.97 -7.50
N ALA A 419 -42.26 -9.93 -8.56
CA ALA A 419 -41.75 -9.63 -9.89
C ALA A 419 -41.15 -8.21 -9.96
N PRO A 420 -41.82 -7.15 -9.48
CA PRO A 420 -41.26 -5.80 -9.50
C PRO A 420 -39.99 -5.66 -8.66
N VAL A 421 -39.97 -6.20 -7.43
CA VAL A 421 -38.79 -6.12 -6.54
C VAL A 421 -37.59 -6.86 -7.14
N ARG A 422 -37.79 -8.04 -7.72
CA ARG A 422 -36.69 -8.80 -8.35
C ARG A 422 -36.19 -8.14 -9.64
N GLU A 423 -37.09 -7.62 -10.48
CA GLU A 423 -36.73 -6.92 -11.73
C GLU A 423 -36.00 -5.61 -11.44
N LEU A 424 -36.24 -5.01 -10.26
CA LEU A 424 -35.56 -3.83 -9.76
C LEU A 424 -34.18 -4.14 -9.16
N LEU A 425 -34.06 -5.14 -8.29
CA LEU A 425 -32.80 -5.41 -7.58
C LEU A 425 -31.69 -5.93 -8.50
N SER A 426 -32.03 -6.71 -9.54
CA SER A 426 -31.02 -7.25 -10.47
C SER A 426 -30.16 -6.14 -11.12
N PRO A 427 -30.73 -5.14 -11.82
CA PRO A 427 -29.92 -4.07 -12.42
C PRO A 427 -29.23 -3.17 -11.39
N VAL A 428 -29.80 -3.01 -10.18
CA VAL A 428 -29.17 -2.23 -9.11
C VAL A 428 -27.86 -2.85 -8.67
N PHE A 429 -27.85 -4.14 -8.37
CA PHE A 429 -26.63 -4.82 -7.97
C PHE A 429 -25.64 -4.94 -9.14
N ASP A 430 -26.11 -5.19 -10.36
CA ASP A 430 -25.24 -5.23 -11.55
C ASP A 430 -24.49 -3.89 -11.73
N VAL A 431 -25.16 -2.76 -11.49
CA VAL A 431 -24.52 -1.43 -11.53
C VAL A 431 -23.65 -1.20 -10.30
N LEU A 432 -24.11 -1.58 -9.10
CA LEU A 432 -23.34 -1.43 -7.87
C LEU A 432 -21.99 -2.14 -7.97
N ALA A 433 -21.95 -3.40 -8.42
CA ALA A 433 -20.72 -4.17 -8.59
C ALA A 433 -19.80 -3.63 -9.71
N GLN A 434 -20.33 -2.89 -10.68
CA GLN A 434 -19.52 -2.21 -11.70
C GLN A 434 -18.94 -0.89 -11.21
N VAL A 435 -19.63 -0.20 -10.30
CA VAL A 435 -19.28 1.15 -9.86
C VAL A 435 -18.48 1.14 -8.57
N ILE A 436 -18.78 0.23 -7.62
CA ILE A 436 -18.17 0.21 -6.29
C ILE A 436 -17.80 -1.23 -5.91
N SER A 437 -16.55 -1.45 -5.50
CA SER A 437 -16.14 -2.63 -4.73
C SER A 437 -15.99 -2.24 -3.26
N ILE A 438 -16.64 -3.01 -2.38
CA ILE A 438 -16.67 -2.78 -0.93
C ILE A 438 -15.79 -3.84 -0.27
N THR A 439 -14.62 -3.42 0.21
CA THR A 439 -13.68 -4.27 0.94
C THR A 439 -13.70 -3.91 2.43
N ILE A 440 -13.98 -4.88 3.29
CA ILE A 440 -13.86 -4.76 4.74
C ILE A 440 -12.49 -5.31 5.16
N ASN A 441 -11.89 -4.71 6.19
CA ASN A 441 -10.61 -5.15 6.74
C ASN A 441 -9.50 -5.20 5.68
N ARG A 442 -9.33 -4.11 4.93
CA ARG A 442 -8.29 -4.06 3.91
C ARG A 442 -6.94 -3.96 4.60
N GLN A 443 -6.10 -4.97 4.40
CA GLN A 443 -4.76 -5.06 4.96
C GLN A 443 -3.74 -5.12 3.82
N VAL A 444 -2.81 -4.18 3.82
CA VAL A 444 -1.64 -4.17 2.94
C VAL A 444 -0.41 -4.30 3.81
N SER A 445 0.41 -5.30 3.55
CA SER A 445 1.60 -5.57 4.35
C SER A 445 2.80 -5.82 3.45
N GLU A 446 3.95 -5.30 3.86
CA GLU A 446 5.24 -5.60 3.24
C GLU A 446 6.13 -6.29 4.26
N THR A 447 6.92 -7.26 3.79
CA THR A 447 7.81 -8.03 4.63
C THR A 447 9.26 -7.71 4.31
N THR A 448 10.09 -7.66 5.35
CA THR A 448 11.54 -7.58 5.25
C THR A 448 12.14 -8.86 5.83
N THR A 449 13.28 -9.28 5.29
CA THR A 449 14.03 -10.42 5.83
C THR A 449 15.02 -9.91 6.86
N THR A 450 14.96 -10.43 8.09
CA THR A 450 15.94 -10.15 9.14
C THR A 450 17.31 -10.74 8.77
N PRO A 451 18.43 -10.25 9.35
CA PRO A 451 19.77 -10.85 9.17
C PRO A 451 19.85 -12.35 9.53
N GLU A 452 18.91 -12.83 10.35
CA GLU A 452 18.79 -14.22 10.79
C GLU A 452 17.98 -15.09 9.79
N GLY A 453 17.45 -14.47 8.72
CA GLY A 453 16.70 -15.12 7.65
C GLY A 453 15.21 -15.33 7.92
N GLU A 454 14.65 -14.66 8.94
CA GLU A 454 13.20 -14.68 9.25
C GLU A 454 12.48 -13.53 8.53
N GLU A 455 11.37 -13.83 7.85
CA GLU A 455 10.50 -12.82 7.26
C GLU A 455 9.58 -12.22 8.32
N VAL A 456 9.66 -10.91 8.48
CA VAL A 456 8.87 -10.13 9.44
C VAL A 456 8.14 -9.01 8.70
N VAL A 457 6.96 -8.63 9.17
CA VAL A 457 6.19 -7.52 8.59
C VAL A 457 6.78 -6.21 9.10
N SER A 458 7.32 -5.41 8.20
CA SER A 458 7.95 -4.11 8.49
C SER A 458 7.03 -2.94 8.21
N ASN A 459 6.09 -3.10 7.26
CA ASN A 459 5.10 -2.09 6.91
C ASN A 459 3.70 -2.72 6.92
N PHE A 460 2.74 -2.03 7.51
CA PHE A 460 1.36 -2.48 7.59
C PHE A 460 0.37 -1.32 7.54
N ASP A 461 -0.49 -1.31 6.53
CA ASP A 461 -1.65 -0.43 6.40
C ASP A 461 -2.94 -1.22 6.67
N LEU A 462 -3.77 -0.68 7.55
CA LEU A 462 -5.11 -1.19 7.86
C LEU A 462 -6.17 -0.13 7.57
N SER A 463 -7.16 -0.50 6.76
CA SER A 463 -8.39 0.28 6.57
C SER A 463 -9.59 -0.57 6.97
N ALA A 464 -10.41 -0.06 7.90
CA ALA A 464 -11.61 -0.77 8.34
C ALA A 464 -12.61 -0.98 7.21
N LEU A 465 -12.86 0.06 6.40
CA LEU A 465 -13.72 0.02 5.22
C LEU A 465 -13.03 0.71 4.05
N SER A 466 -12.97 0.03 2.90
CA SER A 466 -12.39 0.54 1.67
C SER A 466 -13.41 0.44 0.53
N LEU A 467 -13.69 1.56 -0.11
CA LEU A 467 -14.57 1.69 -1.27
C LEU A 467 -13.72 1.99 -2.51
N ALA A 468 -13.63 1.05 -3.44
CA ALA A 468 -12.97 1.26 -4.73
C ALA A 468 -13.99 1.64 -5.80
N LEU A 469 -13.80 2.78 -6.46
CA LEU A 469 -14.65 3.29 -7.52
C LEU A 469 -14.17 2.78 -8.89
N LEU A 470 -15.07 2.21 -9.67
CA LEU A 470 -14.82 1.50 -10.93
C LEU A 470 -13.74 0.43 -10.79
N PRO A 471 -13.98 -0.68 -10.05
CA PRO A 471 -12.98 -1.71 -9.76
C PRO A 471 -12.26 -2.28 -11.00
N ALA A 472 -12.86 -2.21 -12.19
CA ALA A 472 -12.20 -2.65 -13.43
C ALA A 472 -11.00 -1.79 -13.85
N ASN A 473 -11.00 -0.50 -13.53
CA ASN A 473 -9.93 0.46 -13.87
C ASN A 473 -9.40 1.22 -12.65
N GLU A 474 -9.93 0.92 -11.46
CA GLU A 474 -9.66 1.52 -10.15
C GLU A 474 -9.38 3.03 -10.21
N VAL A 475 -10.38 3.79 -10.68
CA VAL A 475 -10.22 5.23 -10.91
C VAL A 475 -9.95 6.00 -9.62
N ALA A 476 -10.51 5.50 -8.51
CA ALA A 476 -10.36 6.12 -7.20
C ALA A 476 -10.63 5.12 -6.08
N ARG A 477 -10.05 5.37 -4.92
CA ARG A 477 -10.33 4.62 -3.69
C ARG A 477 -10.61 5.58 -2.55
N ILE A 478 -11.57 5.24 -1.70
CA ILE A 478 -11.92 5.97 -0.47
C ILE A 478 -11.81 4.97 0.67
N ASN A 479 -10.95 5.25 1.63
CA ASN A 479 -10.75 4.42 2.81
C ASN A 479 -11.23 5.15 4.07
N LEU A 480 -11.94 4.44 4.93
CA LEU A 480 -12.51 4.93 6.19
C LEU A 480 -11.93 4.13 7.36
N GLY A 481 -11.50 4.85 8.39
CA GLY A 481 -10.83 4.26 9.56
C GLY A 481 -9.50 3.65 9.19
N ASN A 482 -8.49 4.50 8.98
CA ASN A 482 -7.16 4.12 8.54
C ASN A 482 -6.17 4.20 9.70
N ALA A 483 -5.30 3.21 9.78
CA ALA A 483 -4.16 3.18 10.67
C ALA A 483 -3.03 2.43 9.99
N ALA A 484 -1.81 2.95 10.11
CA ALA A 484 -0.65 2.38 9.47
C ALA A 484 0.58 2.52 10.37
N VAL A 485 1.45 1.50 10.37
CA VAL A 485 2.78 1.57 10.97
C VAL A 485 3.86 1.03 10.02
N ARG A 486 5.01 1.70 10.01
CA ARG A 486 6.25 1.20 9.42
C ARG A 486 7.29 1.18 10.53
N ILE A 487 8.02 0.08 10.65
CA ILE A 487 9.06 -0.13 11.66
C ILE A 487 10.28 -0.80 11.02
N SER A 488 11.44 -0.58 11.62
CA SER A 488 12.66 -1.34 11.36
C SER A 488 12.76 -2.47 12.37
N PRO A 489 12.43 -3.73 12.00
CA PRO A 489 12.27 -4.82 12.96
C PRO A 489 13.57 -5.19 13.71
N ASN A 490 14.74 -4.84 13.16
CA ASN A 490 16.03 -5.08 13.80
C ASN A 490 16.51 -3.89 14.66
N GLY A 491 15.78 -2.77 14.70
CA GLY A 491 16.18 -1.57 15.43
C GLY A 491 17.40 -0.85 14.84
N ASP A 492 17.72 -1.11 13.58
CA ASP A 492 18.92 -0.68 12.83
C ASP A 492 18.73 0.62 12.03
N GLY A 493 17.52 1.18 11.95
CA GLY A 493 17.22 2.27 11.00
C GLY A 493 17.47 3.70 11.48
N GLY A 494 18.48 4.01 12.28
CA GLY A 494 18.99 5.39 12.41
C GLY A 494 20.09 5.64 11.36
N PRO A 495 20.42 6.89 10.98
CA PRO A 495 21.39 7.14 9.92
C PRO A 495 22.77 6.64 10.37
N GLY A 496 23.29 5.57 9.77
CA GLY A 496 24.63 5.08 10.14
C GLY A 496 24.90 3.61 9.91
N GLU A 497 24.53 3.04 8.76
CA GLU A 497 25.32 1.89 8.27
C GLU A 497 26.66 2.46 7.76
N VAL A 498 27.61 2.61 8.68
CA VAL A 498 29.01 2.90 8.36
C VAL A 498 29.68 1.56 8.06
N ASP A 499 30.47 1.49 6.99
CA ASP A 499 31.34 0.34 6.68
C ASP A 499 32.79 0.78 6.94
N PRO A 500 33.20 0.91 8.21
CA PRO A 500 34.51 1.44 8.54
C PRO A 500 35.58 0.47 8.04
N SER A 501 36.62 1.02 7.41
CA SER A 501 37.83 0.28 7.05
C SER A 501 39.03 0.90 7.77
N LEU A 502 40.01 0.07 8.14
CA LEU A 502 41.22 0.51 8.83
C LEU A 502 42.44 -0.16 8.22
N SER A 503 43.47 0.63 7.97
CA SER A 503 44.78 0.16 7.53
C SER A 503 45.88 0.71 8.43
N VAL A 504 47.01 0.02 8.49
CA VAL A 504 48.20 0.47 9.22
C VAL A 504 49.42 0.40 8.33
N ASN A 505 50.26 1.41 8.41
CA ASN A 505 51.46 1.52 7.62
C ASN A 505 52.56 2.25 8.40
N PRO A 506 53.72 1.61 8.64
CA PRO A 506 54.12 0.25 8.25
C PRO A 506 53.36 -0.85 9.00
N ASP A 507 53.16 -1.99 8.34
CA ASP A 507 52.46 -3.18 8.87
C ASP A 507 53.31 -4.01 9.86
N SER A 508 54.59 -3.64 10.01
CA SER A 508 55.53 -4.28 10.92
C SER A 508 56.43 -3.26 11.60
N VAL A 509 56.59 -3.34 12.91
CA VAL A 509 57.34 -2.36 13.71
C VAL A 509 58.09 -3.03 14.86
N ALA A 510 59.15 -2.41 15.37
CA ALA A 510 59.83 -2.88 16.58
C ALA A 510 59.20 -2.28 17.85
N PRO A 511 59.36 -2.91 19.02
CA PRO A 511 58.97 -2.30 20.29
C PRO A 511 59.58 -0.90 20.44
N GLY A 512 58.74 0.09 20.77
CA GLY A 512 59.12 1.49 20.90
C GLY A 512 58.99 2.33 19.62
N GLN A 513 58.66 1.71 18.48
CA GLN A 513 58.36 2.40 17.22
C GLN A 513 56.86 2.70 17.08
N SER A 514 56.51 3.52 16.09
CA SER A 514 55.11 3.81 15.76
C SER A 514 54.77 3.37 14.33
N THR A 515 53.50 3.05 14.11
CA THR A 515 52.87 2.91 12.80
C THR A 515 51.85 4.05 12.63
N VAL A 516 51.39 4.33 11.42
CA VAL A 516 50.26 5.25 11.18
C VAL A 516 49.03 4.41 10.90
N ALA A 517 47.91 4.73 11.57
CA ALA A 517 46.62 4.11 11.34
C ALA A 517 45.73 5.08 10.55
N THR A 518 45.20 4.61 9.43
CA THR A 518 44.35 5.38 8.51
C THR A 518 43.00 4.68 8.39
N GLY A 519 41.93 5.41 8.73
CA GLY A 519 40.55 4.92 8.72
C GLY A 519 39.68 5.66 7.71
N GLU A 520 38.78 4.93 7.05
CA GLU A 520 37.82 5.44 6.07
C GLU A 520 36.42 4.86 6.34
N GLY A 521 35.37 5.53 5.89
CA GLY A 521 33.99 5.04 6.03
C GLY A 521 33.44 5.13 7.46
N TYR A 522 34.05 5.95 8.32
CA TYR A 522 33.52 6.27 9.66
C TYR A 522 32.46 7.38 9.57
N THR A 523 31.77 7.69 10.67
CA THR A 523 30.75 8.75 10.70
C THR A 523 31.39 10.10 10.38
N PRO A 524 30.93 10.85 9.35
CA PRO A 524 31.47 12.17 9.02
C PRO A 524 31.32 13.20 10.15
N ASP A 525 32.27 14.13 10.25
CA ASP A 525 32.29 15.25 11.22
C ASP A 525 32.07 14.80 12.69
N SER A 526 32.61 13.64 13.07
CA SER A 526 32.41 13.00 14.38
C SER A 526 33.74 12.59 15.03
N THR A 527 33.72 11.61 15.93
CA THR A 527 34.91 11.09 16.61
C THR A 527 35.02 9.57 16.50
N ALA A 528 36.26 9.08 16.43
CA ALA A 528 36.61 7.67 16.52
C ALA A 528 37.72 7.45 17.56
N THR A 529 37.82 6.23 18.08
CA THR A 529 38.82 5.82 19.06
C THR A 529 39.71 4.70 18.51
N VAL A 530 41.02 4.94 18.42
CA VAL A 530 42.01 3.95 17.99
C VAL A 530 42.70 3.29 19.19
N GLN A 531 42.78 1.96 19.21
CA GLN A 531 43.38 1.17 20.30
C GLN A 531 44.23 0.02 19.75
N LEU A 532 45.45 -0.12 20.27
CA LEU A 532 46.31 -1.28 20.00
C LEU A 532 45.96 -2.44 20.95
N ILE A 533 45.91 -3.67 20.43
CA ILE A 533 45.57 -4.91 21.16
C ILE A 533 46.68 -5.95 20.99
N ASP A 534 47.10 -6.58 22.09
CA ASP A 534 48.11 -7.66 22.10
C ASP A 534 47.58 -9.00 21.55
N PRO A 535 48.46 -9.98 21.24
CA PRO A 535 48.05 -11.31 20.76
C PRO A 535 47.14 -12.07 21.74
N GLU A 536 47.10 -11.69 23.02
CA GLU A 536 46.23 -12.23 24.06
C GLU A 536 44.87 -11.51 24.15
N GLY A 537 44.62 -10.48 23.34
CA GLY A 537 43.38 -9.72 23.28
C GLY A 537 43.27 -8.59 24.33
N ASN A 538 44.37 -8.18 24.97
CA ASN A 538 44.36 -7.08 25.94
C ASN A 538 44.76 -5.76 25.27
N PRO A 539 44.14 -4.62 25.67
CA PRO A 539 44.56 -3.31 25.18
C PRO A 539 45.96 -2.95 25.67
N VAL A 540 46.78 -2.46 24.75
CA VAL A 540 48.16 -2.03 24.97
C VAL A 540 48.26 -0.52 24.74
N GLY A 541 48.70 0.21 25.77
CA GLY A 541 48.70 1.68 25.75
C GLY A 541 47.34 2.29 26.10
N ASP A 542 47.26 3.62 26.06
CA ASP A 542 46.02 4.38 26.27
C ASP A 542 45.27 4.49 24.92
N PRO A 543 43.91 4.54 24.92
CA PRO A 543 43.14 4.80 23.70
C PRO A 543 43.46 6.18 23.11
N ILE A 544 43.50 6.26 21.78
CA ILE A 544 43.82 7.47 21.01
C ILE A 544 42.53 7.99 20.37
N PRO A 545 41.90 9.06 20.89
CA PRO A 545 40.74 9.68 20.24
C PRO A 545 41.18 10.50 19.02
N VAL A 546 40.42 10.41 17.93
CA VAL A 546 40.60 11.14 16.68
C VAL A 546 39.27 11.75 16.23
N ASP A 547 39.34 12.91 15.57
CA ASP A 547 38.18 13.51 14.91
C ASP A 547 38.13 13.01 13.45
N THR A 548 36.94 12.66 12.95
CA THR A 548 36.72 12.29 11.54
C THR A 548 36.41 13.52 10.71
N ASP A 549 36.87 13.54 9.45
CA ASP A 549 36.57 14.62 8.51
C ASP A 549 35.15 14.49 7.90
N SER A 550 34.81 15.39 6.96
CA SER A 550 33.49 15.43 6.31
C SER A 550 33.19 14.24 5.39
N GLU A 551 34.18 13.39 5.13
CA GLU A 551 34.04 12.16 4.35
C GLU A 551 34.15 10.90 5.24
N GLY A 552 34.31 11.08 6.56
CA GLY A 552 34.47 9.96 7.49
C GLY A 552 35.89 9.39 7.55
N GLY A 553 36.89 10.15 7.11
CA GLY A 553 38.30 9.79 7.13
C GLY A 553 39.04 10.25 8.40
N PHE A 554 40.10 9.55 8.78
CA PHE A 554 41.11 10.02 9.76
C PHE A 554 42.49 9.38 9.54
N SER A 555 43.54 10.03 10.05
CA SER A 555 44.89 9.44 10.12
C SER A 555 45.59 9.80 11.44
N THR A 556 46.15 8.82 12.14
CA THR A 556 46.83 9.04 13.44
C THR A 556 48.02 8.09 13.68
N PRO A 557 49.11 8.57 14.30
CA PRO A 557 50.20 7.69 14.71
C PRO A 557 49.83 6.82 15.93
N VAL A 558 50.18 5.54 15.87
CA VAL A 558 50.00 4.53 16.93
C VAL A 558 51.37 4.04 17.39
N THR A 559 51.76 4.35 18.62
CA THR A 559 53.07 3.95 19.19
C THR A 559 53.00 2.61 19.92
N VAL A 560 53.85 1.67 19.53
CA VAL A 560 54.05 0.40 20.24
C VAL A 560 54.97 0.61 21.44
N PRO A 561 54.58 0.21 22.67
CA PRO A 561 55.43 0.35 23.85
C PRO A 561 56.80 -0.34 23.71
N ALA A 562 57.85 0.23 24.31
CA ALA A 562 59.22 -0.29 24.22
C ALA A 562 59.43 -1.64 24.92
N ASP A 563 58.50 -2.05 25.79
CA ASP A 563 58.48 -3.34 26.48
C ASP A 563 57.45 -4.33 25.90
N ALA A 564 56.84 -3.99 24.75
CA ALA A 564 55.94 -4.89 24.02
C ALA A 564 56.64 -6.21 23.67
N GLU A 565 55.95 -7.33 23.89
CA GLU A 565 56.42 -8.64 23.46
C GLU A 565 56.32 -8.77 21.94
N LEU A 566 57.19 -9.59 21.34
CA LEU A 566 57.15 -9.83 19.89
C LEU A 566 55.95 -10.71 19.53
N GLY A 567 55.21 -10.37 18.48
CA GLY A 567 54.01 -11.11 18.08
C GLY A 567 53.11 -10.32 17.12
N ASP A 568 51.94 -10.90 16.81
CA ASP A 568 50.94 -10.31 15.93
C ASP A 568 49.92 -9.51 16.77
N TYR A 569 49.95 -8.19 16.64
CA TYR A 569 49.05 -7.26 17.31
C TYR A 569 47.93 -6.85 16.35
N THR A 570 46.86 -6.28 16.91
CA THR A 570 45.75 -5.72 16.14
C THR A 570 45.53 -4.27 16.53
N VAL A 571 45.43 -3.36 15.56
CA VAL A 571 44.94 -2.00 15.77
C VAL A 571 43.44 -2.00 15.48
N VAL A 572 42.65 -1.45 16.41
CA VAL A 572 41.19 -1.38 16.30
C VAL A 572 40.78 0.09 16.31
N GLY A 573 40.03 0.52 15.30
CA GLY A 573 39.43 1.85 15.21
C GLY A 573 37.93 1.73 15.39
N THR A 574 37.38 2.29 16.48
CA THR A 574 35.96 2.26 16.82
C THR A 574 35.30 3.61 16.56
N ASP A 575 34.20 3.63 15.83
CA ASP A 575 33.36 4.82 15.66
C ASP A 575 32.64 5.13 16.99
N ASP A 576 32.80 6.35 17.54
CA ASP A 576 32.20 6.68 18.83
C ASP A 576 30.68 6.96 18.74
N THR A 577 30.15 7.15 17.53
CA THR A 577 28.73 7.43 17.24
C THR A 577 27.93 6.15 17.12
N THR A 578 28.39 5.22 16.27
CA THR A 578 27.70 3.97 15.96
C THR A 578 28.19 2.81 16.82
N GLY A 579 29.43 2.86 17.30
CA GLY A 579 30.08 1.77 18.03
C GLY A 579 30.65 0.66 17.13
N GLU A 580 30.52 0.79 15.81
CA GLU A 580 31.12 -0.11 14.83
C GLU A 580 32.66 0.01 14.85
N ALA A 581 33.36 -1.08 14.52
CA ALA A 581 34.81 -1.10 14.58
C ALA A 581 35.45 -1.82 13.39
N ALA A 582 36.57 -1.28 12.92
CA ALA A 582 37.43 -1.90 11.93
C ALA A 582 38.78 -2.29 12.55
N GLU A 583 39.38 -3.35 12.02
CA GLU A 583 40.63 -3.94 12.55
C GLU A 583 41.71 -4.01 11.47
N ALA A 584 42.94 -3.67 11.85
CA ALA A 584 44.13 -3.76 11.00
C ALA A 584 45.25 -4.57 11.70
N PRO A 585 45.87 -5.57 11.05
CA PRO A 585 46.95 -6.35 11.65
C PRO A 585 48.27 -5.57 11.72
N LEU A 586 49.02 -5.71 12.82
CA LEU A 586 50.33 -5.09 13.03
C LEU A 586 51.34 -6.10 13.61
N ALA A 587 52.42 -6.39 12.90
CA ALA A 587 53.45 -7.32 13.37
C ALA A 587 54.53 -6.62 14.21
N VAL A 588 54.68 -7.01 15.48
CA VAL A 588 55.76 -6.52 16.35
C VAL A 588 56.96 -7.46 16.28
N VAL A 589 58.01 -7.04 15.58
CA VAL A 589 59.20 -7.85 15.28
C VAL A 589 60.45 -7.30 15.96
N SER A 590 61.56 -8.05 15.95
CA SER A 590 62.79 -7.55 16.57
C SER A 590 63.42 -6.46 15.69
N GLY A 591 63.98 -5.41 16.31
CA GLY A 591 64.65 -4.35 15.56
C GLY A 591 65.79 -4.86 14.66
N SER A 592 66.45 -5.97 15.03
CA SER A 592 67.45 -6.61 14.18
C SER A 592 66.88 -7.25 12.91
N ASP A 593 65.62 -7.67 12.93
CA ASP A 593 64.95 -8.20 11.74
C ASP A 593 64.55 -7.06 10.80
N ILE A 594 64.06 -5.93 11.33
CA ILE A 594 63.79 -4.71 10.55
C ILE A 594 65.08 -4.19 9.90
N CYS A 595 66.18 -4.13 10.65
CA CYS A 595 67.49 -3.73 10.12
C CYS A 595 68.04 -4.64 9.01
N ALA A 596 67.47 -5.84 8.83
CA ALA A 596 67.87 -6.79 7.80
C ALA A 596 66.96 -6.76 6.57
N MET A 597 65.87 -5.99 6.61
CA MET A 597 64.98 -5.76 5.48
C MET A 597 65.59 -4.70 4.56
N ASP A 598 65.20 -4.75 3.28
CA ASP A 598 65.52 -3.67 2.35
C ASP A 598 64.83 -2.39 2.83
N PRO A 599 65.48 -1.21 2.68
CA PRO A 599 64.91 0.03 3.18
C PRO A 599 63.60 0.34 2.46
N THR A 600 62.60 0.75 3.22
CA THR A 600 61.29 1.17 2.70
C THR A 600 60.98 2.57 3.18
N LEU A 601 60.26 3.32 2.35
CA LEU A 601 59.82 4.68 2.65
C LEU A 601 58.33 4.78 2.33
N THR A 602 57.57 5.39 3.23
CA THR A 602 56.16 5.70 3.01
C THR A 602 55.89 7.14 3.43
N VAL A 603 54.92 7.77 2.76
CA VAL A 603 54.56 9.18 2.96
C VAL A 603 53.05 9.24 3.13
N GLU A 604 52.59 9.85 4.22
CA GLU A 604 51.17 9.98 4.54
C GLU A 604 50.82 11.41 5.00
N PRO A 605 49.79 12.04 4.40
CA PRO A 605 49.01 11.57 3.24
C PRO A 605 49.86 11.46 1.96
N SER A 606 49.47 10.59 1.03
CA SER A 606 50.17 10.40 -0.26
C SER A 606 49.88 11.50 -1.29
N ALA A 607 48.96 12.42 -0.96
CA ALA A 607 48.66 13.63 -1.70
C ALA A 607 48.50 14.80 -0.72
N ALA A 608 49.05 15.97 -1.04
CA ALA A 608 49.01 17.15 -0.18
C ALA A 608 49.20 18.46 -0.96
N TYR A 609 48.70 19.59 -0.42
CA TYR A 609 48.84 20.89 -1.07
C TYR A 609 50.20 21.56 -0.76
N PRO A 610 50.69 22.49 -1.60
CA PRO A 610 51.85 23.31 -1.29
C PRO A 610 51.68 24.06 0.05
N GLY A 611 52.65 23.89 0.95
CA GLY A 611 52.61 24.42 2.32
C GLY A 611 52.14 23.42 3.38
N ASP A 612 51.53 22.30 2.99
CA ASP A 612 51.15 21.23 3.91
C ASP A 612 52.36 20.45 4.42
N THR A 613 52.15 19.70 5.49
CA THR A 613 53.17 18.85 6.10
C THR A 613 52.72 17.41 6.03
N VAL A 614 53.55 16.56 5.43
CA VAL A 614 53.34 15.11 5.34
C VAL A 614 54.26 14.37 6.31
N SER A 615 53.79 13.25 6.84
CA SER A 615 54.58 12.36 7.69
C SER A 615 55.34 11.37 6.81
N VAL A 616 56.66 11.35 6.93
CA VAL A 616 57.54 10.41 6.21
C VAL A 616 58.01 9.34 7.18
N VAL A 617 57.67 8.09 6.92
CA VAL A 617 58.06 6.94 7.72
C VAL A 617 59.07 6.11 6.94
N GLY A 618 60.25 5.91 7.54
CA GLY A 618 61.30 5.08 6.96
C GLY A 618 61.59 3.85 7.81
N GLN A 619 61.78 2.69 7.17
CA GLN A 619 62.22 1.44 7.83
C GLN A 619 63.38 0.79 7.09
N GLY A 620 64.10 -0.11 7.76
CA GLY A 620 65.25 -0.83 7.18
C GLY A 620 66.53 0.03 7.02
N PHE A 621 66.53 1.27 7.50
CA PHE A 621 67.67 2.18 7.37
C PHE A 621 68.75 1.92 8.44
N PRO A 622 70.05 2.07 8.14
CA PRO A 622 71.10 1.76 9.11
C PRO A 622 71.01 2.60 10.40
N ALA A 623 70.84 1.92 11.54
CA ALA A 623 70.76 2.55 12.85
C ALA A 623 71.94 3.52 13.13
N GLY A 624 71.62 4.74 13.53
CA GLY A 624 72.60 5.77 13.89
C GLY A 624 73.35 6.43 12.73
N VAL A 625 73.00 6.12 11.48
CA VAL A 625 73.52 6.79 10.28
C VAL A 625 72.53 7.89 9.86
N PRO A 626 72.93 9.17 9.74
CA PRO A 626 72.02 10.20 9.25
C PRO A 626 71.50 9.89 7.84
N VAL A 627 70.18 10.00 7.66
CA VAL A 627 69.45 9.84 6.40
C VAL A 627 68.95 11.21 5.98
N SER A 628 69.20 11.59 4.73
CA SER A 628 68.72 12.82 4.11
C SER A 628 67.43 12.53 3.36
N VAL A 629 66.30 13.07 3.84
CA VAL A 629 64.99 12.99 3.19
C VAL A 629 64.77 14.26 2.37
N GLN A 630 64.53 14.12 1.07
CA GLN A 630 64.40 15.24 0.12
C GLN A 630 63.27 14.96 -0.86
N LEU A 631 62.45 15.97 -1.13
CA LEU A 631 61.42 15.94 -2.19
C LEU A 631 62.06 16.25 -3.55
N PHE A 632 61.65 15.55 -4.59
CA PHE A 632 62.06 15.74 -5.98
C PHE A 632 60.84 15.90 -6.89
N ASP A 633 60.96 16.78 -7.89
CA ASP A 633 59.96 16.92 -8.97
C ASP A 633 60.03 15.74 -9.96
N ALA A 634 59.05 15.65 -10.88
CA ALA A 634 58.99 14.63 -11.93
C ALA A 634 60.23 14.63 -12.86
N GLU A 635 60.98 15.73 -12.93
CA GLU A 635 62.24 15.83 -13.66
C GLU A 635 63.49 15.41 -12.85
N GLY A 636 63.32 15.06 -11.57
CA GLY A 636 64.38 14.66 -10.64
C GLY A 636 65.21 15.83 -10.11
N ASN A 637 64.67 17.05 -10.07
CA ASN A 637 65.30 18.17 -9.37
C ASN A 637 64.78 18.26 -7.92
N PRO A 638 65.64 18.59 -6.94
CA PRO A 638 65.21 18.72 -5.55
C PRO A 638 64.32 19.94 -5.35
N VAL A 639 63.17 19.73 -4.71
CA VAL A 639 62.16 20.72 -4.34
C VAL A 639 62.24 20.95 -2.83
N GLY A 640 62.49 22.18 -2.38
CA GLY A 640 62.62 22.51 -0.96
C GLY A 640 63.95 22.11 -0.30
N ASP A 641 64.02 22.25 1.02
CA ASP A 641 65.21 21.94 1.82
C ASP A 641 65.17 20.47 2.32
N ALA A 642 66.29 19.75 2.21
CA ALA A 642 66.43 18.40 2.76
C ALA A 642 66.28 18.38 4.30
N VAL A 643 65.57 17.37 4.80
CA VAL A 643 65.44 17.07 6.22
C VAL A 643 66.38 15.93 6.60
N THR A 644 67.28 16.16 7.56
CA THR A 644 68.16 15.10 8.07
C THR A 644 67.57 14.45 9.31
N VAL A 645 67.34 13.14 9.24
CA VAL A 645 66.85 12.32 10.34
C VAL A 645 67.89 11.24 10.67
N THR A 646 67.91 10.74 11.90
CA THR A 646 68.79 9.63 12.29
C THR A 646 67.93 8.45 12.69
N PRO A 647 67.92 7.34 11.93
CA PRO A 647 67.23 6.12 12.31
C PRO A 647 67.73 5.64 13.66
N ASP A 648 66.83 5.17 14.49
CA ASP A 648 67.16 4.73 15.83
C ASP A 648 67.69 3.29 15.88
N GLU A 649 67.80 2.70 17.07
CA GLU A 649 68.32 1.35 17.25
C GLU A 649 67.45 0.25 16.62
N ALA A 650 66.22 0.58 16.20
CA ALA A 650 65.31 -0.30 15.47
C ALA A 650 65.32 -0.08 13.95
N CYS A 651 66.25 0.74 13.43
CA CYS A 651 66.39 1.00 12.00
C CYS A 651 65.17 1.66 11.35
N GLY A 652 64.38 2.39 12.15
CA GLY A 652 63.23 3.17 11.70
C GLY A 652 63.37 4.66 12.04
N PHE A 653 62.60 5.49 11.35
CA PHE A 653 62.37 6.89 11.71
C PHE A 653 60.99 7.36 11.25
N ILE A 654 60.48 8.40 11.91
CA ILE A 654 59.34 9.20 11.46
C ILE A 654 59.79 10.66 11.46
N THR A 655 59.59 11.35 10.34
CA THR A 655 59.90 12.78 10.23
C THR A 655 58.84 13.50 9.42
N ASP A 656 58.51 14.71 9.85
CA ASP A 656 57.65 15.59 9.09
C ASP A 656 58.44 16.23 7.94
N LEU A 657 57.84 16.25 6.75
CA LEU A 657 58.35 16.93 5.56
C LEU A 657 57.32 17.99 5.13
N THR A 658 57.71 19.27 5.14
CA THR A 658 56.85 20.36 4.67
C THR A 658 57.07 20.60 3.19
N ILE A 659 55.99 20.58 2.41
CA ILE A 659 56.02 20.87 0.97
C ILE A 659 56.21 22.38 0.79
N PRO A 660 57.19 22.86 0.01
CA PRO A 660 57.36 24.29 -0.24
C PRO A 660 56.11 24.93 -0.85
N GLU A 661 55.79 26.16 -0.44
CA GLU A 661 54.64 26.92 -0.98
C GLU A 661 54.75 27.17 -2.50
N ASP A 662 55.94 27.05 -3.09
CA ASP A 662 56.22 27.22 -4.52
C ASP A 662 56.47 25.90 -5.26
N ALA A 663 56.14 24.75 -4.65
CA ALA A 663 56.18 23.46 -5.33
C ALA A 663 55.20 23.46 -6.52
N GLU A 664 55.65 23.00 -7.69
CA GLU A 664 54.78 22.85 -8.86
C GLU A 664 53.82 21.66 -8.61
N PRO A 665 52.58 21.69 -9.12
CA PRO A 665 51.65 20.57 -8.96
C PRO A 665 52.02 19.35 -9.82
N GLY A 666 51.65 18.16 -9.34
CA GLY A 666 51.81 16.87 -10.03
C GLY A 666 52.62 15.85 -9.24
N ASP A 667 53.05 14.78 -9.92
CA ASP A 667 53.81 13.68 -9.32
C ASP A 667 55.18 14.14 -8.82
N HIS A 668 55.43 13.92 -7.53
CA HIS A 668 56.72 14.11 -6.87
C HIS A 668 57.21 12.81 -6.24
N THR A 669 58.50 12.74 -5.95
CA THR A 669 59.12 11.61 -5.25
C THR A 669 59.85 12.10 -4.02
N VAL A 670 59.56 11.51 -2.86
CA VAL A 670 60.37 11.69 -1.65
C VAL A 670 61.46 10.62 -1.66
N GLU A 671 62.72 11.03 -1.66
CA GLU A 671 63.87 10.12 -1.57
C GLU A 671 64.54 10.23 -0.20
N ALA A 672 64.94 9.09 0.37
CA ALA A 672 65.67 9.00 1.63
C ALA A 672 67.03 8.31 1.41
N GLU A 673 68.12 9.10 1.48
CA GLU A 673 69.49 8.62 1.23
C GLU A 673 70.36 8.61 2.51
N PRO A 674 70.94 7.46 2.90
CA PRO A 674 71.90 7.38 4.01
C PRO A 674 73.26 8.01 3.68
N GLU A 675 73.83 8.81 4.61
CA GLU A 675 75.11 9.49 4.40
C GLU A 675 76.33 8.56 4.23
N ASP A 676 76.23 7.30 4.66
CA ASP A 676 77.29 6.30 4.52
C ASP A 676 77.29 5.58 3.16
N GLY A 677 76.29 5.86 2.32
CA GLY A 677 76.13 5.33 0.97
C GLY A 677 75.56 3.90 0.92
N SER A 678 74.88 3.44 1.97
CA SER A 678 74.02 2.26 1.89
C SER A 678 72.80 2.50 0.99
N GLU A 679 72.04 1.45 0.70
CA GLU A 679 70.82 1.56 -0.12
C GLU A 679 69.81 2.51 0.55
N GLY A 680 69.17 3.36 -0.25
CA GLY A 680 68.11 4.27 0.15
C GLY A 680 66.75 3.78 -0.35
N ALA A 681 65.70 4.55 -0.08
CA ALA A 681 64.34 4.24 -0.53
C ALA A 681 63.63 5.50 -1.03
N GLU A 682 62.61 5.30 -1.86
CA GLU A 682 61.84 6.35 -2.51
C GLU A 682 60.34 6.08 -2.30
N ALA A 683 59.54 7.13 -2.20
CA ALA A 683 58.09 7.06 -2.07
C ALA A 683 57.43 8.12 -2.96
N PRO A 684 56.34 7.80 -3.69
CA PRO A 684 55.60 8.79 -4.45
C PRO A 684 54.84 9.74 -3.51
N LEU A 685 54.69 10.99 -3.93
CA LEU A 685 53.87 12.01 -3.30
C LEU A 685 53.24 12.86 -4.40
N GLU A 686 51.91 12.97 -4.43
CA GLU A 686 51.24 13.90 -5.33
C GLU A 686 51.16 15.29 -4.69
N VAL A 687 51.72 16.30 -5.35
CA VAL A 687 51.52 17.69 -4.95
C VAL A 687 50.28 18.19 -5.67
N LEU A 688 49.20 18.38 -4.92
CA LEU A 688 47.92 18.84 -5.45
C LEU A 688 48.04 20.28 -5.93
N ASP A 689 47.37 20.62 -7.03
CA ASP A 689 47.39 21.99 -7.54
C ASP A 689 46.55 22.90 -6.64
N PRO A 690 47.17 23.89 -5.95
CA PRO A 690 46.41 24.85 -5.16
C PRO A 690 45.53 25.75 -6.04
N ASP A 691 45.68 25.73 -7.36
CA ASP A 691 44.81 26.38 -8.35
C ASP A 691 43.72 25.44 -8.92
N THR A 692 43.77 24.11 -8.68
CA THR A 692 42.64 23.21 -9.03
C THR A 692 41.66 23.00 -7.87
N ASN A 693 42.07 23.25 -6.62
CA ASN A 693 41.19 23.17 -5.45
C ASN A 693 41.42 24.30 -4.43
N ASN A 694 41.69 25.53 -4.88
CA ASN A 694 41.43 26.70 -4.06
C ASN A 694 39.91 26.94 -4.02
N PRO A 695 39.32 27.30 -2.87
CA PRO A 695 38.02 27.96 -2.87
C PRO A 695 38.17 29.32 -3.59
N GLY A 696 37.97 29.34 -4.91
CA GLY A 696 37.84 30.59 -5.68
C GLY A 696 38.42 30.69 -7.11
N GLU A 697 39.07 29.69 -7.69
CA GLU A 697 39.44 29.71 -9.13
C GLU A 697 38.78 28.54 -9.86
N CYS A 698 37.77 28.83 -10.65
CA CYS A 698 36.85 27.82 -11.17
C CYS A 698 37.22 27.41 -12.60
N THR A 699 38.07 26.38 -12.73
CA THR A 699 38.69 26.02 -14.01
C THR A 699 38.53 24.56 -14.45
N ASP A 700 37.91 23.69 -13.66
CA ASP A 700 37.67 22.28 -14.00
C ASP A 700 36.18 21.91 -13.92
N PRO A 701 35.40 22.22 -14.97
CA PRO A 701 33.95 22.07 -14.93
C PRO A 701 33.56 20.58 -14.93
N THR A 702 32.84 20.15 -13.89
CA THR A 702 32.23 18.81 -13.80
C THR A 702 30.74 18.96 -13.54
N ILE A 703 29.92 18.03 -14.06
CA ILE A 703 28.49 17.97 -13.72
C ILE A 703 28.06 16.57 -13.34
N THR A 704 27.18 16.49 -12.36
CA THR A 704 26.43 15.29 -11.98
C THR A 704 24.94 15.56 -12.17
N ALA A 705 24.19 14.48 -12.38
CA ALA A 705 22.75 14.52 -12.56
C ALA A 705 22.10 13.52 -11.60
N ASP A 706 21.15 13.99 -10.80
CA ASP A 706 20.42 13.17 -9.84
C ASP A 706 18.91 13.45 -9.95
N PRO A 707 18.07 12.44 -10.29
CA PRO A 707 18.42 11.05 -10.58
C PRO A 707 18.98 10.84 -12.00
N THR A 708 19.84 9.82 -12.18
CA THR A 708 20.41 9.46 -13.50
C THR A 708 19.42 8.73 -14.44
N MET A 709 18.24 8.38 -13.91
CA MET A 709 17.15 7.70 -14.62
C MET A 709 15.85 8.46 -14.37
N VAL A 710 15.17 8.87 -15.43
CA VAL A 710 13.99 9.74 -15.35
C VAL A 710 12.98 9.45 -16.44
N GLU A 711 11.72 9.80 -16.22
CA GLU A 711 10.70 9.79 -17.26
C GLU A 711 10.67 11.07 -18.09
N ALA A 712 10.08 10.99 -19.27
CA ALA A 712 9.76 12.18 -20.06
C ALA A 712 8.69 13.02 -19.34
N GLY A 713 9.10 14.11 -18.71
CA GLY A 713 8.26 14.97 -17.89
C GLY A 713 8.87 15.25 -16.52
N ASP A 714 9.80 14.41 -16.09
CA ASP A 714 10.45 14.52 -14.78
C ASP A 714 11.52 15.62 -14.76
N GLU A 715 11.79 16.08 -13.53
CA GLU A 715 12.82 17.07 -13.24
C GLU A 715 14.09 16.37 -12.74
N VAL A 716 15.23 16.71 -13.36
CA VAL A 716 16.55 16.22 -12.97
C VAL A 716 17.31 17.35 -12.30
N MET A 717 17.87 17.11 -11.11
CA MET A 717 18.76 18.08 -10.48
C MET A 717 20.15 17.95 -11.08
N ILE A 718 20.67 19.06 -11.64
CA ILE A 718 22.02 19.13 -12.19
C ILE A 718 22.90 19.91 -11.22
N THR A 719 23.91 19.23 -10.70
CA THR A 719 24.92 19.84 -9.82
C THR A 719 26.20 20.00 -10.62
N GLY A 720 26.69 21.24 -10.74
CA GLY A 720 27.93 21.55 -11.42
C GLY A 720 28.97 22.10 -10.45
N THR A 721 30.21 21.65 -10.58
CA THR A 721 31.37 22.15 -9.82
C THR A 721 32.48 22.62 -10.78
N GLY A 722 33.36 23.50 -10.31
CA GLY A 722 34.52 23.98 -11.07
C GLY A 722 34.20 24.91 -12.26
N PHE A 723 33.00 25.49 -12.34
CA PHE A 723 32.60 26.44 -13.38
C PHE A 723 32.93 27.90 -13.03
N PRO A 724 33.31 28.78 -13.98
CA PRO A 724 33.69 30.18 -13.69
C PRO A 724 32.68 30.94 -12.81
N ALA A 725 33.08 31.36 -11.61
CA ALA A 725 32.20 32.07 -10.66
C ALA A 725 31.61 33.35 -11.26
N GLY A 726 30.30 33.54 -11.09
CA GLY A 726 29.57 34.66 -11.68
C GLY A 726 29.37 34.59 -13.20
N SER A 727 29.85 33.55 -13.88
CA SER A 727 29.47 33.25 -15.26
C SER A 727 28.04 32.69 -15.30
N THR A 728 27.40 32.81 -16.47
CA THR A 728 26.11 32.15 -16.72
C THR A 728 26.40 30.87 -17.49
N VAL A 729 26.00 29.74 -16.91
CA VAL A 729 26.07 28.41 -17.54
C VAL A 729 24.73 28.11 -18.17
N THR A 730 24.76 27.71 -19.44
CA THR A 730 23.59 27.20 -20.15
C THR A 730 23.61 25.67 -20.07
N VAL A 731 22.66 25.10 -19.33
CA VAL A 731 22.41 23.66 -19.24
C VAL A 731 21.35 23.28 -20.28
N GLN A 732 21.67 22.30 -21.13
CA GLN A 732 20.84 21.89 -22.25
C GLN A 732 20.85 20.36 -22.39
N LEU A 733 19.68 19.76 -22.49
CA LEU A 733 19.57 18.35 -22.89
C LEU A 733 19.82 18.21 -24.39
N GLN A 734 20.54 17.17 -24.80
CA GLN A 734 20.77 16.84 -26.21
C GLN A 734 20.78 15.32 -26.43
N ASP A 735 20.43 14.87 -27.63
CA ASP A 735 20.59 13.47 -28.00
C ASP A 735 22.07 13.10 -28.25
N LEU A 736 22.36 11.81 -28.44
CA LEU A 736 23.70 11.31 -28.75
C LEU A 736 24.28 11.85 -30.07
N ASP A 737 23.44 12.39 -30.96
CA ASP A 737 23.84 13.03 -32.21
C ASP A 737 24.09 14.55 -32.05
N GLY A 738 23.92 15.09 -30.83
CA GLY A 738 24.11 16.50 -30.48
C GLY A 738 22.94 17.43 -30.86
N ASN A 739 21.76 16.88 -31.15
CA ASN A 739 20.55 17.69 -31.35
C ASN A 739 19.94 18.07 -29.99
N LYS A 740 19.60 19.34 -29.84
CA LYS A 740 19.05 19.89 -28.59
C LYS A 740 17.62 19.39 -28.34
N ILE A 741 17.36 18.97 -27.11
CA ILE A 741 16.08 18.50 -26.58
C ILE A 741 15.60 19.51 -25.53
N GLY A 742 14.37 20.01 -25.65
CA GLY A 742 13.80 20.94 -24.68
C GLY A 742 14.39 22.35 -24.68
N ASP A 743 13.85 23.17 -23.78
CA ASP A 743 14.33 24.53 -23.57
C ASP A 743 15.56 24.53 -22.64
N PRO A 744 16.62 25.30 -22.95
CA PRO A 744 17.79 25.39 -22.09
C PRO A 744 17.47 26.11 -20.78
N VAL A 745 18.12 25.68 -19.70
CA VAL A 745 18.09 26.34 -18.40
C VAL A 745 19.39 27.09 -18.20
N THR A 746 19.31 28.36 -17.78
CA THR A 746 20.48 29.19 -17.50
C THR A 746 20.61 29.43 -16.01
N VAL A 747 21.78 29.15 -15.46
CA VAL A 747 22.09 29.33 -14.04
C VAL A 747 23.35 30.19 -13.89
N VAL A 748 23.40 31.03 -12.86
CA VAL A 748 24.59 31.82 -12.54
C VAL A 748 25.40 31.02 -11.51
N VAL A 749 26.68 30.81 -11.79
CA VAL A 749 27.55 30.07 -10.89
C VAL A 749 27.81 30.89 -9.64
N ASN A 750 27.69 30.24 -8.48
CA ASN A 750 27.91 30.87 -7.18
C ASN A 750 29.38 31.26 -6.99
N ASP A 751 29.65 32.07 -5.95
CA ASP A 751 31.02 32.48 -5.60
C ASP A 751 31.91 31.28 -5.19
N ASP A 752 31.30 30.14 -4.85
CA ASP A 752 31.95 28.86 -4.50
C ASP A 752 32.19 27.96 -5.73
N CYS A 753 32.17 28.51 -6.95
CA CYS A 753 32.43 27.77 -8.21
C CYS A 753 31.45 26.64 -8.54
N GLY A 754 30.33 26.56 -7.83
CA GLY A 754 29.28 25.56 -8.03
C GLY A 754 27.93 26.15 -8.44
N PHE A 755 27.09 25.32 -9.05
CA PHE A 755 25.68 25.62 -9.26
C PHE A 755 24.83 24.38 -9.06
N GLU A 756 23.58 24.58 -8.69
CA GLU A 756 22.53 23.56 -8.76
C GLU A 756 21.40 24.14 -9.58
N THR A 757 20.90 23.37 -10.55
CA THR A 757 19.73 23.77 -11.32
C THR A 757 18.90 22.56 -11.71
N PRO A 758 17.57 22.62 -11.52
CA PRO A 758 16.70 21.63 -12.10
C PRO A 758 16.59 21.81 -13.62
N ILE A 759 16.49 20.72 -14.36
CA ILE A 759 16.12 20.69 -15.77
C ILE A 759 15.03 19.64 -16.00
N THR A 760 13.92 20.06 -16.61
CA THR A 760 12.81 19.15 -16.93
C THR A 760 13.07 18.47 -18.27
N VAL A 761 12.99 17.14 -18.30
CA VAL A 761 12.96 16.38 -19.55
C VAL A 761 11.62 16.64 -20.24
N PRO A 762 11.58 17.18 -21.47
CA PRO A 762 10.31 17.50 -22.11
C PRO A 762 9.40 16.27 -22.29
N GLU A 763 8.11 16.45 -22.04
CA GLU A 763 7.09 15.45 -22.37
C GLU A 763 7.20 15.03 -23.85
N GLY A 764 7.20 13.73 -24.12
CA GLY A 764 7.35 13.16 -25.45
C GLY A 764 8.79 13.05 -25.97
N THR A 765 9.79 13.25 -25.10
CA THR A 765 11.18 12.83 -25.36
C THR A 765 11.20 11.30 -25.53
N PRO A 766 11.69 10.75 -26.65
CA PRO A 766 11.76 9.31 -26.83
C PRO A 766 12.64 8.65 -25.77
N PRO A 767 12.30 7.44 -25.31
CA PRO A 767 13.14 6.70 -24.39
C PRO A 767 14.53 6.41 -24.97
N GLY A 768 15.55 6.43 -24.11
CA GLY A 768 16.95 6.25 -24.49
C GLY A 768 17.91 7.15 -23.70
N VAL A 769 19.19 7.12 -24.06
CA VAL A 769 20.22 7.94 -23.40
C VAL A 769 20.26 9.32 -24.02
N ILE A 770 20.19 10.34 -23.18
CA ILE A 770 20.40 11.74 -23.55
C ILE A 770 21.58 12.31 -22.75
N ILE A 771 22.22 13.34 -23.28
CA ILE A 771 23.35 14.02 -22.66
C ILE A 771 22.87 15.34 -22.07
N VAL A 772 23.21 15.59 -20.82
CA VAL A 772 23.14 16.91 -20.21
C VAL A 772 24.43 17.63 -20.59
N ASP A 773 24.33 18.77 -21.27
CA ASP A 773 25.45 19.62 -21.67
C ASP A 773 25.38 20.93 -20.90
N ALA A 774 26.40 21.22 -20.08
CA ALA A 774 26.53 22.46 -19.33
C ALA A 774 27.66 23.30 -19.91
N GLN A 775 27.31 24.36 -20.63
CA GLN A 775 28.26 25.20 -21.35
C GLN A 775 28.26 26.64 -20.81
N PRO A 776 29.40 27.18 -20.35
CA PRO A 776 29.53 28.57 -19.95
C PRO A 776 29.42 29.56 -21.13
N ASP A 777 28.73 30.67 -20.91
CA ASP A 777 28.51 31.73 -21.92
C ASP A 777 29.76 32.58 -22.19
N ASP A 778 30.77 32.53 -21.31
CA ASP A 778 32.06 33.21 -21.49
C ASP A 778 33.02 32.48 -22.45
N GLY A 779 32.65 31.25 -22.85
CA GLY A 779 33.39 30.41 -23.77
C GLY A 779 34.51 29.59 -23.12
N SER A 780 34.51 29.43 -21.79
CA SER A 780 35.35 28.44 -21.10
C SER A 780 34.91 27.01 -21.43
N GLU A 781 35.69 26.02 -21.00
CA GLU A 781 35.31 24.61 -21.13
C GLU A 781 34.00 24.35 -20.35
N GLY A 782 33.22 23.38 -20.84
CA GLY A 782 31.95 22.96 -20.24
C GLY A 782 32.00 21.46 -19.93
N ALA A 783 30.95 20.95 -19.30
CA ALA A 783 30.88 19.56 -18.85
C ALA A 783 29.66 18.83 -19.44
N GLN A 784 29.77 17.50 -19.56
CA GLN A 784 28.70 16.64 -20.05
C GLN A 784 28.51 15.43 -19.14
N THR A 785 27.27 15.04 -18.89
CA THR A 785 26.93 13.79 -18.20
C THR A 785 25.72 13.10 -18.86
N PRO A 786 25.74 11.77 -19.04
CA PRO A 786 24.60 11.04 -19.62
C PRO A 786 23.51 10.77 -18.59
N ILE A 787 22.25 10.83 -19.00
CA ILE A 787 21.09 10.36 -18.24
C ILE A 787 20.22 9.44 -19.11
N ALA A 788 19.50 8.52 -18.49
CA ALA A 788 18.58 7.61 -19.17
C ALA A 788 17.13 8.10 -19.04
N VAL A 789 16.47 8.27 -20.18
CA VAL A 789 15.02 8.47 -20.25
C VAL A 789 14.34 7.11 -20.35
N CYS A 790 13.56 6.76 -19.34
CA CYS A 790 12.77 5.53 -19.27
C CYS A 790 11.28 5.85 -19.42
N GLU A 791 10.48 4.89 -19.90
CA GLU A 791 9.03 4.95 -19.75
C GLU A 791 8.61 4.00 -18.64
N THR A 792 8.09 4.49 -17.53
CA THR A 792 7.32 3.73 -16.54
C THR A 792 5.88 4.23 -16.49
N THR A 793 5.13 4.02 -17.58
CA THR A 793 3.66 4.03 -17.44
C THR A 793 3.16 2.64 -17.09
N GLY A 794 2.56 2.54 -15.90
CA GLY A 794 1.90 1.39 -15.27
C GLY A 794 1.57 0.15 -16.10
N GLY A 795 1.85 -1.02 -15.52
CA GLY A 795 1.10 -2.26 -15.72
C GLY A 795 0.83 -2.69 -17.17
N GLY A 796 1.81 -3.28 -17.85
CA GLY A 796 1.56 -4.02 -19.09
C GLY A 796 2.76 -4.83 -19.58
N ASP A 797 2.66 -6.18 -19.54
CA ASP A 797 3.44 -7.18 -20.28
C ASP A 797 4.96 -6.91 -20.53
N GLY A 798 5.70 -6.41 -19.54
CA GLY A 798 7.15 -6.26 -19.64
C GLY A 798 7.84 -7.59 -19.95
N ARG A 799 8.74 -7.61 -20.94
CA ARG A 799 9.58 -8.78 -21.24
C ARG A 799 10.63 -8.97 -20.13
N GLU A 800 10.93 -10.21 -19.75
CA GLU A 800 11.96 -10.51 -18.74
C GLU A 800 13.34 -10.13 -19.29
N LEU A 801 13.83 -8.95 -18.93
CA LEU A 801 15.21 -8.53 -19.20
C LEU A 801 16.14 -8.99 -18.07
N THR A 802 17.37 -9.32 -18.39
CA THR A 802 18.38 -9.71 -17.39
C THR A 802 19.73 -9.16 -17.82
N ALA A 803 20.49 -8.60 -16.88
CA ALA A 803 21.87 -8.15 -17.10
C ALA A 803 22.81 -8.80 -16.10
N TRP A 804 24.06 -9.03 -16.49
CA TRP A 804 25.10 -9.56 -15.61
C TRP A 804 26.49 -9.18 -16.12
N PHE A 805 27.45 -9.15 -15.21
CA PHE A 805 28.87 -9.01 -15.55
C PHE A 805 29.53 -10.39 -15.68
N GLU A 806 30.50 -10.52 -16.58
CA GLU A 806 31.24 -11.77 -16.80
C GLU A 806 31.87 -12.33 -15.53
N GLU A 807 32.37 -11.43 -14.67
CA GLU A 807 33.03 -11.75 -13.42
C GLU A 807 32.59 -10.74 -12.37
N PRO A 808 32.34 -11.19 -11.13
CA PRO A 808 31.80 -10.34 -10.07
C PRO A 808 32.85 -9.37 -9.50
N THR A 809 34.15 -9.63 -9.73
CA THR A 809 35.26 -8.82 -9.21
C THR A 809 36.36 -8.65 -10.25
N ARG A 810 36.96 -7.45 -10.30
CA ARG A 810 38.07 -7.11 -11.21
C ARG A 810 39.11 -6.21 -10.57
N THR A 811 40.36 -6.29 -11.03
CA THR A 811 41.38 -5.30 -10.67
C THR A 811 41.61 -4.32 -11.82
N HIS A 812 42.12 -3.12 -11.52
CA HIS A 812 42.53 -2.16 -12.55
C HIS A 812 43.50 -2.81 -13.56
N GLY A 813 43.30 -2.49 -14.83
CA GLY A 813 44.01 -3.04 -15.98
C GLY A 813 43.43 -4.34 -16.57
N GLN A 814 42.39 -4.92 -15.96
CA GLN A 814 41.71 -6.11 -16.49
C GLN A 814 40.53 -5.76 -17.41
N GLU A 815 40.21 -6.64 -18.36
CA GLU A 815 39.02 -6.51 -19.20
C GLU A 815 37.78 -7.03 -18.46
N GLN A 816 36.68 -6.29 -18.56
CA GLN A 816 35.36 -6.65 -18.05
C GLN A 816 34.35 -6.66 -19.19
N THR A 817 33.46 -7.66 -19.19
CA THR A 817 32.36 -7.73 -20.14
C THR A 817 31.02 -7.57 -19.41
N PHE A 818 30.20 -6.65 -19.89
CA PHE A 818 28.81 -6.44 -19.46
C PHE A 818 27.87 -7.09 -20.47
N TYR A 819 26.96 -7.94 -20.00
CA TYR A 819 25.97 -8.64 -20.81
C TYR A 819 24.56 -8.20 -20.43
N ALA A 820 23.69 -8.13 -21.43
CA ALA A 820 22.25 -8.03 -21.20
C ALA A 820 21.47 -8.87 -22.23
N SER A 821 20.37 -9.46 -21.80
CA SER A 821 19.53 -10.38 -22.59
C SER A 821 18.05 -10.12 -22.39
N GLY A 822 17.26 -10.45 -23.43
CA GLY A 822 15.80 -10.30 -23.42
C GLY A 822 15.28 -9.26 -24.41
N PHE A 823 16.17 -8.62 -25.17
CA PHE A 823 15.86 -7.63 -26.20
C PHE A 823 15.38 -8.28 -27.51
N GLU A 824 14.73 -7.52 -28.40
CA GLU A 824 14.35 -7.99 -29.72
C GLU A 824 15.56 -8.02 -30.68
N PRO A 825 15.66 -9.01 -31.58
CA PRO A 825 16.77 -9.06 -32.54
C PRO A 825 16.90 -7.79 -33.41
N GLY A 826 18.07 -7.16 -33.34
CA GLY A 826 18.38 -5.92 -34.07
C GLY A 826 18.02 -4.63 -33.32
N GLU A 827 17.53 -4.72 -32.09
CA GLU A 827 17.24 -3.57 -31.22
C GLU A 827 18.51 -2.93 -30.69
N GLU A 828 18.59 -1.59 -30.71
CA GLU A 828 19.75 -0.86 -30.20
C GLU A 828 19.66 -0.65 -28.69
N VAL A 829 20.64 -1.20 -27.96
CA VAL A 829 20.78 -1.09 -26.51
C VAL A 829 22.04 -0.30 -26.19
N VAL A 830 21.98 0.53 -25.16
CA VAL A 830 23.11 1.30 -24.64
C VAL A 830 23.40 0.85 -23.21
N GLY A 831 24.66 0.56 -22.90
CA GLY A 831 25.10 0.29 -21.53
C GLY A 831 25.60 1.57 -20.86
N ILE A 832 25.24 1.81 -19.62
CA ILE A 832 25.76 2.91 -18.78
C ILE A 832 26.47 2.27 -17.59
N ILE A 833 27.69 2.72 -17.28
CA ILE A 833 28.39 2.33 -16.05
C ILE A 833 28.36 3.51 -15.09
N ASN A 834 27.74 3.33 -13.92
CA ASN A 834 27.58 4.37 -12.91
C ASN A 834 28.70 4.29 -11.88
N SER A 835 29.69 5.17 -12.04
CA SER A 835 30.78 5.44 -11.09
C SER A 835 31.14 6.91 -11.19
N THR A 836 31.59 7.35 -12.37
CA THR A 836 31.57 8.77 -12.85
C THR A 836 30.71 8.91 -14.12
N SER A 837 29.62 8.13 -14.20
CA SER A 837 28.65 7.98 -15.29
C SER A 837 29.21 8.12 -16.72
N PHE A 838 29.58 7.00 -17.37
CA PHE A 838 29.90 7.02 -18.81
C PHE A 838 29.09 6.00 -19.61
N ALA A 839 28.72 6.37 -20.84
CA ALA A 839 27.97 5.52 -21.76
C ALA A 839 28.89 4.64 -22.61
N LEU A 840 28.55 3.37 -22.73
CA LEU A 840 29.14 2.39 -23.64
C LEU A 840 28.50 2.55 -25.03
N GLN A 841 29.23 2.15 -26.08
CA GLN A 841 28.74 2.29 -27.46
C GLN A 841 27.44 1.52 -27.68
N ALA A 842 26.45 2.14 -28.34
CA ALA A 842 25.22 1.47 -28.73
C ALA A 842 25.51 0.18 -29.53
N GLN A 843 24.88 -0.93 -29.13
CA GLN A 843 25.00 -2.22 -29.81
C GLN A 843 23.63 -2.78 -30.15
N ALA A 844 23.51 -3.30 -31.38
CA ALA A 844 22.31 -3.99 -31.81
C ALA A 844 22.28 -5.41 -31.22
N ALA A 845 21.16 -5.80 -30.61
CA ALA A 845 20.94 -7.14 -30.09
C ALA A 845 21.06 -8.20 -31.19
N ASP A 846 21.67 -9.33 -30.86
CA ASP A 846 21.87 -10.45 -31.79
C ASP A 846 20.56 -11.22 -32.10
N GLU A 847 20.63 -12.28 -32.91
CA GLU A 847 19.44 -13.08 -33.29
C GLU A 847 18.72 -13.73 -32.09
N ASP A 848 19.40 -13.81 -30.94
CA ASP A 848 18.89 -14.39 -29.69
C ASP A 848 18.53 -13.30 -28.65
N GLY A 849 18.62 -12.01 -29.01
CA GLY A 849 18.24 -10.89 -28.13
C GLY A 849 19.28 -10.50 -27.09
N ASN A 850 20.57 -10.79 -27.34
CA ASN A 850 21.66 -10.50 -26.42
C ASN A 850 22.54 -9.35 -26.92
N VAL A 851 23.07 -8.58 -25.98
CA VAL A 851 24.06 -7.52 -26.21
C VAL A 851 25.23 -7.69 -25.24
N GLN A 852 26.42 -7.32 -25.70
CA GLN A 852 27.63 -7.37 -24.88
C GLN A 852 28.56 -6.19 -25.14
N TRP A 853 29.17 -5.68 -24.08
CA TRP A 853 30.18 -4.64 -24.13
C TRP A 853 31.41 -5.07 -23.36
N THR A 854 32.57 -4.98 -23.99
CA THR A 854 33.85 -5.21 -23.33
C THR A 854 34.56 -3.87 -23.14
N PHE A 855 34.92 -3.55 -21.90
CA PHE A 855 35.69 -2.36 -21.54
C PHE A 855 36.83 -2.74 -20.59
N THR A 856 37.83 -1.87 -20.49
CA THR A 856 38.94 -2.05 -19.56
C THR A 856 38.59 -1.35 -18.25
N VAL A 857 38.79 -2.04 -17.12
CA VAL A 857 38.72 -1.41 -15.79
C VAL A 857 39.96 -0.53 -15.66
N ASP A 858 39.80 0.77 -15.81
CA ASP A 858 40.87 1.77 -15.76
C ASP A 858 40.68 2.72 -14.56
N GLU A 859 41.49 3.76 -14.46
CA GLU A 859 41.48 4.73 -13.34
C GLU A 859 40.17 5.53 -13.22
N ARG A 860 39.23 5.41 -14.18
CA ARG A 860 37.90 6.04 -14.10
C ARG A 860 36.90 5.23 -13.25
N LEU A 861 37.29 4.06 -12.77
CA LEU A 861 36.47 3.16 -11.97
C LEU A 861 37.19 2.92 -10.65
N ASP A 862 36.85 3.70 -9.63
CA ASP A 862 37.48 3.62 -8.31
C ASP A 862 37.36 2.23 -7.68
N VAL A 863 38.18 1.93 -6.67
CA VAL A 863 38.03 0.67 -5.92
C VAL A 863 36.71 0.72 -5.15
N GLY A 864 35.76 -0.17 -5.48
CA GLY A 864 34.43 -0.15 -4.89
C GLY A 864 33.39 -0.91 -5.71
N ARG A 865 32.11 -0.77 -5.34
CA ARG A 865 30.98 -1.38 -6.07
C ARG A 865 30.51 -0.46 -7.19
N HIS A 866 30.33 -1.02 -8.38
CA HIS A 866 29.87 -0.29 -9.56
C HIS A 866 28.59 -0.91 -10.13
N GLN A 867 27.75 -0.07 -10.74
CA GLN A 867 26.50 -0.49 -11.37
C GLN A 867 26.57 -0.36 -12.90
N GLY A 868 26.12 -1.37 -13.62
CA GLY A 868 25.90 -1.34 -15.07
C GLY A 868 24.41 -1.39 -15.38
N ILE A 869 23.94 -0.49 -16.24
CA ILE A 869 22.54 -0.40 -16.67
C ILE A 869 22.49 -0.55 -18.19
N ALA A 870 21.76 -1.52 -18.70
CA ALA A 870 21.48 -1.68 -20.12
C ALA A 870 20.10 -1.10 -20.43
N VAL A 871 20.01 -0.11 -21.30
CA VAL A 871 18.76 0.60 -21.64
C VAL A 871 18.45 0.42 -23.12
N SER A 872 17.21 0.03 -23.44
CA SER A 872 16.71 0.04 -24.82
C SER A 872 16.50 1.47 -25.31
N THR A 873 17.00 1.77 -26.51
CA THR A 873 16.73 3.05 -27.21
C THR A 873 15.43 3.06 -28.01
N VAL A 874 14.70 1.95 -28.00
CA VAL A 874 13.46 1.76 -28.78
C VAL A 874 12.24 1.66 -27.86
N GLU A 875 12.34 0.83 -26.82
CA GLU A 875 11.24 0.52 -25.89
C GLU A 875 11.43 1.17 -24.50
N GLY A 876 12.63 1.67 -24.18
CA GLY A 876 12.89 2.39 -22.91
C GLY A 876 13.00 1.54 -21.65
N ASP A 877 12.87 0.22 -21.79
CA ASP A 877 13.09 -0.73 -20.72
C ASP A 877 14.58 -0.93 -20.42
N SER A 878 14.88 -1.31 -19.16
CA SER A 878 16.27 -1.44 -18.71
C SER A 878 16.51 -2.68 -17.85
N ALA A 879 17.77 -3.12 -17.80
CA ALA A 879 18.25 -4.18 -16.92
C ALA A 879 19.55 -3.77 -16.24
N MET A 880 19.70 -4.09 -14.96
CA MET A 880 20.83 -3.67 -14.14
C MET A 880 21.64 -4.85 -13.60
N ALA A 881 22.93 -4.62 -13.38
CA ALA A 881 23.84 -5.53 -12.70
C ALA A 881 24.91 -4.74 -11.93
N THR A 882 25.62 -5.39 -11.01
CA THR A 882 26.74 -4.78 -10.27
C THR A 882 28.01 -5.63 -10.39
N PHE A 883 29.18 -5.00 -10.22
CA PHE A 883 30.48 -5.65 -10.07
C PHE A 883 31.39 -4.82 -9.17
N ASP A 884 32.37 -5.45 -8.52
CA ASP A 884 33.30 -4.75 -7.62
C ASP A 884 34.71 -4.63 -8.23
N VAL A 885 35.35 -3.47 -8.08
CA VAL A 885 36.77 -3.27 -8.42
C VAL A 885 37.61 -3.38 -7.15
N VAL A 886 38.67 -4.18 -7.19
CA VAL A 886 39.57 -4.46 -6.05
C VAL A 886 41.03 -4.14 -6.41
N ALA A 887 41.83 -3.78 -5.41
CA ALA A 887 43.26 -3.50 -5.61
C ALA A 887 44.06 -4.76 -6.05
N SER A 888 45.07 -4.59 -6.92
CA SER A 888 45.91 -5.71 -7.38
C SER A 888 46.94 -6.12 -6.31
N ALA A 889 46.98 -7.40 -5.93
CA ALA A 889 48.04 -7.95 -5.09
C ALA A 889 49.33 -8.21 -5.90
N THR A 890 50.43 -7.52 -5.60
CA THR A 890 51.76 -7.79 -6.18
C THR A 890 52.43 -8.99 -5.52
N GLY A 891 52.87 -9.98 -6.30
CA GLY A 891 53.64 -11.13 -5.83
C GLY A 891 55.00 -11.21 -6.52
N ASP A 892 56.07 -11.32 -5.72
CA ASP A 892 57.45 -11.58 -6.16
C ASP A 892 57.88 -13.01 -5.75
N GLY A 893 58.72 -13.66 -6.56
CA GLY A 893 58.90 -15.13 -6.56
C GLY A 893 60.26 -15.71 -6.16
N ASP A 894 60.32 -17.04 -6.36
CA ASP A 894 61.46 -17.98 -6.54
C ASP A 894 62.15 -18.70 -5.35
N GLY A 895 62.34 -20.03 -5.51
CA GLY A 895 63.20 -20.86 -4.63
C GLY A 895 63.11 -22.38 -4.81
N ASP A 896 64.05 -22.97 -5.56
CA ASP A 896 64.31 -24.41 -5.76
C ASP A 896 64.73 -25.19 -4.47
N GLY A 897 64.41 -26.50 -4.38
CA GLY A 897 65.00 -27.40 -3.37
C GLY A 897 64.65 -28.90 -3.45
N ASP A 898 65.61 -29.73 -3.89
CA ASP A 898 65.63 -31.20 -3.90
C ASP A 898 65.71 -31.85 -2.49
N GLY A 899 65.06 -33.02 -2.28
CA GLY A 899 65.33 -33.87 -1.11
C GLY A 899 64.51 -35.17 -0.97
N ASP A 900 65.12 -36.33 -1.27
CA ASP A 900 64.63 -37.71 -1.04
C ASP A 900 64.55 -38.11 0.45
N GLY A 901 63.50 -38.88 0.85
CA GLY A 901 63.52 -39.63 2.13
C GLY A 901 62.22 -40.32 2.56
N ALA A 902 62.18 -41.65 2.49
CA ALA A 902 61.04 -42.51 2.84
C ALA A 902 60.87 -42.78 4.36
N GLY A 903 59.61 -42.89 4.84
CA GLY A 903 59.26 -43.51 6.13
C GLY A 903 57.81 -43.31 6.56
N ALA A 904 57.05 -44.40 6.71
CA ALA A 904 55.60 -44.44 6.95
C ALA A 904 55.16 -44.23 8.42
N GLY A 905 53.97 -43.66 8.61
CA GLY A 905 53.18 -43.63 9.86
C GLY A 905 51.81 -42.98 9.64
N SER A 906 50.75 -43.58 10.18
CA SER A 906 49.32 -43.38 9.84
C SER A 906 48.58 -42.33 10.67
N ASP A 907 47.43 -41.94 10.10
CA ASP A 907 46.17 -41.45 10.71
C ASP A 907 45.94 -39.93 10.88
N GLY A 908 44.87 -39.45 10.21
CA GLY A 908 44.12 -38.22 10.54
C GLY A 908 43.93 -37.26 9.35
N PRO A 909 42.71 -37.10 8.77
CA PRO A 909 42.51 -36.38 7.52
C PRO A 909 42.17 -34.91 7.76
N LEU A 910 42.98 -34.00 7.23
CA LEU A 910 42.57 -32.65 6.87
C LEU A 910 42.96 -32.41 5.41
N ALA A 911 42.02 -31.86 4.66
CA ALA A 911 42.11 -31.65 3.23
C ALA A 911 43.01 -30.43 2.92
N SER A 912 44.01 -30.65 2.09
CA SER A 912 44.43 -29.66 1.11
C SER A 912 43.93 -30.15 -0.25
N THR A 913 43.50 -29.25 -1.12
CA THR A 913 43.87 -29.28 -2.55
C THR A 913 43.50 -27.95 -3.20
N GLY A 914 44.51 -27.10 -3.41
CA GLY A 914 44.61 -26.39 -4.67
C GLY A 914 45.40 -27.28 -5.63
N ALA A 915 44.77 -27.72 -6.72
CA ALA A 915 45.43 -28.14 -7.98
C ALA A 915 44.37 -28.49 -9.04
N ASN A 916 44.14 -27.52 -9.92
CA ASN A 916 43.71 -27.68 -11.31
C ASN A 916 44.74 -28.64 -12.01
N VAL A 917 44.49 -29.50 -12.99
CA VAL A 917 43.65 -29.49 -14.19
C VAL A 917 43.56 -30.95 -14.70
N THR A 918 42.53 -31.26 -15.49
CA THR A 918 42.42 -32.41 -16.44
C THR A 918 42.12 -33.80 -15.89
N ALA A 919 40.83 -34.08 -15.65
CA ALA A 919 40.09 -35.16 -16.33
C ALA A 919 38.67 -35.33 -15.75
N LEU A 920 37.71 -34.50 -16.16
CA LEU A 920 36.30 -34.90 -16.14
C LEU A 920 35.49 -34.13 -17.20
N ILE A 921 35.76 -34.46 -18.46
CA ILE A 921 34.75 -34.31 -19.52
C ILE A 921 33.68 -35.38 -19.25
N ALA A 922 32.42 -34.94 -19.20
CA ALA A 922 31.17 -35.71 -19.14
C ALA A 922 30.62 -36.07 -17.75
N ALA A 923 29.92 -35.13 -17.08
CA ALA A 923 28.84 -35.47 -16.13
C ALA A 923 27.85 -34.34 -15.73
N THR A 924 27.77 -33.17 -16.39
CA THR A 924 26.90 -32.05 -15.95
C THR A 924 25.98 -31.50 -17.04
N VAL A 925 25.22 -32.39 -17.72
CA VAL A 925 24.13 -32.00 -18.67
C VAL A 925 22.80 -32.69 -18.30
N LEU A 926 22.57 -33.04 -17.02
CA LEU A 926 21.38 -33.83 -16.66
C LEU A 926 20.59 -33.34 -15.42
N LEU A 927 20.78 -32.09 -15.01
CA LEU A 927 19.96 -31.48 -13.94
C LEU A 927 19.37 -30.09 -14.28
N LEU A 928 19.33 -29.70 -15.56
CA LEU A 928 18.53 -28.58 -16.06
C LEU A 928 17.31 -29.01 -16.90
N GLY A 929 16.94 -30.31 -16.84
CA GLY A 929 15.83 -30.88 -17.60
C GLY A 929 14.50 -31.04 -16.84
N ALA A 930 14.41 -30.60 -15.58
CA ALA A 930 13.23 -30.84 -14.74
C ALA A 930 12.36 -29.59 -14.45
N GLY A 931 12.88 -28.37 -14.64
CA GLY A 931 12.09 -27.13 -14.43
C GLY A 931 11.15 -26.78 -15.58
N ALA A 932 11.54 -27.05 -16.83
CA ALA A 932 10.80 -26.61 -18.02
C ALA A 932 9.53 -27.43 -18.37
N VAL A 933 9.20 -28.49 -17.61
CA VAL A 933 8.05 -29.38 -17.91
C VAL A 933 6.80 -29.06 -17.10
N MET A 934 6.88 -28.27 -16.02
CA MET A 934 5.67 -27.91 -15.24
C MET A 934 4.93 -26.66 -15.76
N ILE A 935 5.59 -25.77 -16.50
CA ILE A 935 4.94 -24.56 -17.05
C ILE A 935 4.13 -24.89 -18.32
N LYS A 936 4.51 -25.91 -19.09
CA LYS A 936 3.79 -26.29 -20.32
C LYS A 936 2.44 -26.99 -20.08
N ARG A 937 2.18 -27.48 -18.86
CA ARG A 937 0.95 -28.25 -18.55
C ARG A 937 -0.25 -27.40 -18.09
N ARG A 938 -0.03 -26.13 -17.68
CA ARG A 938 -1.15 -25.19 -17.39
C ARG A 938 -1.78 -24.62 -18.66
N ARG A 939 -1.01 -24.44 -19.74
CA ARG A 939 -1.51 -23.83 -21.00
C ARG A 939 -2.35 -24.79 -21.88
N GLU A 940 -2.19 -26.12 -21.73
CA GLU A 940 -2.99 -27.11 -22.47
C GLU A 940 -4.36 -27.43 -21.82
N ILE A 941 -4.58 -27.09 -20.55
CA ILE A 941 -5.85 -27.35 -19.84
C ILE A 941 -6.90 -26.29 -20.16
N SER A 942 -6.51 -25.01 -20.35
CA SER A 942 -7.46 -23.95 -20.72
C SER A 942 -8.00 -24.07 -22.16
N GLN A 943 -7.21 -24.58 -23.11
CA GLN A 943 -7.70 -24.83 -24.48
C GLN A 943 -8.57 -26.10 -24.59
N ALA A 944 -8.41 -27.07 -23.69
CA ALA A 944 -9.28 -28.23 -23.62
C ALA A 944 -10.67 -27.89 -23.03
N PHE A 945 -10.76 -26.88 -22.15
CA PHE A 945 -12.02 -26.46 -21.54
C PHE A 945 -12.92 -25.66 -22.51
N SER A 946 -12.35 -24.79 -23.36
CA SER A 946 -13.14 -24.05 -24.37
C SER A 946 -13.70 -24.95 -25.48
N THR A 947 -13.03 -26.07 -25.78
CA THR A 947 -13.51 -27.06 -26.78
C THR A 947 -14.61 -27.98 -26.22
N ALA A 948 -14.75 -28.09 -24.90
CA ALA A 948 -15.79 -28.91 -24.25
C ALA A 948 -17.14 -28.18 -24.10
N MET A 949 -17.15 -26.85 -23.92
CA MET A 949 -18.40 -26.06 -23.85
C MET A 949 -19.05 -25.82 -25.22
N GLY A 950 -18.28 -25.76 -26.31
CA GLY A 950 -18.82 -25.57 -27.67
C GLY A 950 -19.61 -26.76 -28.25
N ARG A 951 -19.77 -27.86 -27.50
CA ARG A 951 -20.48 -29.07 -27.94
C ARG A 951 -21.84 -29.32 -27.25
N PHE A 952 -22.30 -28.44 -26.37
CA PHE A 952 -23.61 -28.60 -25.71
C PHE A 952 -24.76 -27.75 -26.26
N SER A 953 -24.53 -26.85 -27.23
CA SER A 953 -25.62 -26.18 -27.97
C SER A 953 -25.77 -26.74 -29.40
N GLY A 954 -26.42 -27.89 -29.55
CA GLY A 954 -26.74 -28.43 -30.88
C GLY A 954 -27.56 -29.71 -30.86
N SER A 955 -28.87 -29.56 -31.12
CA SER A 955 -29.94 -30.59 -31.21
C SER A 955 -30.57 -30.95 -29.85
N SER A 956 -31.89 -30.82 -29.63
CA SER A 956 -32.99 -31.08 -30.55
C SER A 956 -34.27 -30.33 -30.15
N ASN A 957 -34.88 -29.69 -31.14
CA ASN A 957 -36.33 -29.48 -31.23
C ASN A 957 -37.02 -30.84 -31.39
N ALA A 958 -37.94 -31.17 -30.48
CA ALA A 958 -39.23 -31.83 -30.75
C ALA A 958 -40.13 -31.64 -29.52
#